data_AF-A0A959AJ46-F1
#
_entry.id   AF-A0A959AJ46-F1
#
_cell.length_a   1.000
_cell.length_b   1.000
_cell.length_c   1.000
_cell.angle_alpha   90.00
_cell.angle_beta   90.00
_cell.angle_gamma   90.00
#
_symmetry.space_group_name_H-M   'P 1'
#
loop_
_entity.id
_entity.type
_entity.pdbx_description
1 polymer ?
#
loop_
_entity_poly.entity_id
_entity_poly.type
_entity_poly.pdbx_seq_one_letter_code
_entity_poly.pdbx_strand_id
1 'polypeptide(L)'
;MKIFFKYYLLIGFFSSAGLNFIYAQFNNPQLVFAGNAGPWELVYVADVDGDGHTDLVTQHEDNNSIYLSRNDGQGNFSTGELMIQNHIFYGMIDYGDDGDLDLIAKDLATGIIRLYENDGFGDYSYWLQNFAYSLVSPVFYGDMDGDGDKDYLFGTGSGIGTSVYCCETGPPFPYCVQINAVGSDFTLCAGYFDQDNMVDYCISYNKNQGYAFYTNLGSGHFVSKSLPTGFPVMTYNLPKGVGCADINGDGFEDLYFWSVDLGRIVWMANDGNANFGPVQAIVDEAGLTATSLLIRPGDCDKDGDADFLLLTDYGIRLFRNDGPGGFVEVPLSDVPDADIIFFEDIDGDGYDDIVIGQPNKVLWLPNDGACQFGDPQLALLLLQPDPESVSIADLDQNGKPDMLLSAPATGLIGWFPNLGNARFGSLRAVATDLKQPIDAFAADLNGDLLPDVLTIQGAKAQPGYYPALGNGRFADFVPLLPDSVEFNGLNIHAADANDDGKQDLFLSGALARADAVLLLVNAGAGQFEAPLNLASLLPGGFCQREHPDMDHDGDPDLLYREEPNSKLYWRPNDGDGNYGSAIPVIDTVEFVSLQVADLNGDEFPDIIVGAPNGAIAWFENQQAGQTFVQRDIAAAAAIQRAIVALDFDGDGDQDIWTAPRPDSAAQEQRIVVFENDGTGNFLPAVSRKSNGYGHTAAGAADMDVDGDSDVYFCSGLFGGWYSNRQNRPVIAGFCFEDVNENGLFDSGDLPIPEMPLRIQPSGLLAYSKVDGTFLFTVPEGDYSLAPEPQACWALTSDSASYSVNFSGAPVLNKLFGFKNLGSPPSVLPHISPSHPQCGRVVPYWISVKNTSCQSLSGRLAVVHNSETTFIGSTIPPSEISGDTLWWNFDSLRAFETFQPAIDFQMALSSTFGKFDSMEAIVFLKNPDGSLYLSGAYTHEYFINCGEGWFQYKSVNKEYVDNNTIIADNELRYMIRFQNPGPDTVADLRLWDRLDTNLIWSSFRMLGSSHPVNVFLDENTGIVEFYLPDVHLPDSMNNLAASRGCVSFGIQMKPDIVPASLYSHTQVFNTAIVYFDDRLPVPTNEVGTIVYHTVGLSGAPELYPLAIFPNPTSGVINVELPQAAKPGLLLRIADLAGRVVLETKLETGSTRHTVQAGSLPNGLYYLQVTNGGTVLATTKFIKQ
;
A
#
# COMPACT_ATOMS: atom_id res chain seq x y z
N MET A 1 2.04 31.25 -38.57
CA MET A 1 0.61 31.64 -38.44
C MET A 1 -0.28 30.49 -37.99
N LYS A 2 -0.51 29.39 -38.74
CA LYS A 2 -1.32 28.26 -38.20
C LYS A 2 -0.73 27.60 -36.93
N ILE A 3 0.61 27.63 -36.77
CA ILE A 3 1.30 27.14 -35.57
C ILE A 3 1.08 28.08 -34.35
N PHE A 4 0.99 29.39 -34.57
CA PHE A 4 0.78 30.40 -33.51
C PHE A 4 -0.54 30.22 -32.75
N PHE A 5 -1.55 29.59 -33.38
CA PHE A 5 -2.86 29.34 -32.78
C PHE A 5 -2.93 28.03 -31.98
N LYS A 6 -1.86 27.21 -31.94
CA LYS A 6 -1.77 26.06 -31.02
C LYS A 6 -1.16 26.47 -29.67
N TYR A 7 -0.08 27.24 -29.66
CA TYR A 7 0.62 27.60 -28.42
C TYR A 7 -0.15 28.59 -27.54
N TYR A 8 -0.85 29.58 -28.11
CA TYR A 8 -1.76 30.42 -27.33
C TYR A 8 -3.02 29.68 -26.85
N LEU A 9 -3.27 28.46 -27.33
CA LEU A 9 -4.30 27.58 -26.77
C LEU A 9 -3.78 26.78 -25.56
N LEU A 10 -2.47 26.55 -25.37
CA LEU A 10 -1.96 25.81 -24.20
C LEU A 10 -2.31 26.53 -22.88
N ILE A 11 -2.10 27.84 -22.83
CA ILE A 11 -2.43 28.67 -21.66
C ILE A 11 -3.97 28.76 -21.44
N GLY A 12 -4.76 28.56 -22.49
CA GLY A 12 -6.22 28.50 -22.40
C GLY A 12 -6.80 27.10 -22.15
N PHE A 13 -6.04 26.03 -22.40
CA PHE A 13 -6.53 24.65 -22.31
C PHE A 13 -6.86 24.25 -20.87
N PHE A 14 -6.10 24.78 -19.90
CA PHE A 14 -6.35 24.70 -18.45
C PHE A 14 -7.64 25.43 -17.97
N SER A 15 -8.60 25.72 -18.85
CA SER A 15 -9.80 26.51 -18.46
C SER A 15 -11.12 26.19 -19.18
N SER A 16 -11.15 25.40 -20.26
CA SER A 16 -12.42 25.23 -21.02
C SER A 16 -12.54 24.02 -21.96
N ALA A 17 -11.86 22.89 -21.72
CA ALA A 17 -11.86 21.78 -22.68
C ALA A 17 -11.78 20.39 -22.01
N GLY A 18 -12.76 20.09 -21.16
CA GLY A 18 -12.79 18.88 -20.36
C GLY A 18 -11.95 19.06 -19.10
N LEU A 19 -12.64 19.29 -17.98
CA LEU A 19 -12.30 18.47 -16.82
C LEU A 19 -12.55 17.04 -17.28
N ASN A 20 -11.51 16.22 -17.33
CA ASN A 20 -11.72 14.90 -16.76
C ASN A 20 -11.94 15.22 -15.28
N PHE A 21 -13.10 14.84 -14.75
CA PHE A 21 -13.20 14.65 -13.32
C PHE A 21 -12.10 13.66 -12.94
N ILE A 22 -11.60 13.77 -11.71
CA ILE A 22 -10.85 12.65 -11.16
C ILE A 22 -11.88 11.50 -11.05
N TYR A 23 -11.37 10.28 -11.01
CA TYR A 23 -12.17 9.07 -11.04
C TYR A 23 -11.31 7.96 -10.50
N ALA A 24 -11.85 7.19 -9.57
CA ALA A 24 -11.21 6.03 -8.98
C ALA A 24 -10.88 4.93 -10.02
N GLN A 25 -9.67 4.33 -9.99
CA GLN A 25 -9.10 3.55 -11.12
C GLN A 25 -8.54 2.14 -10.85
N PHE A 26 -9.30 1.30 -10.15
CA PHE A 26 -9.01 -0.12 -9.83
C PHE A 26 -8.34 -0.96 -10.93
N ASN A 27 -7.23 -1.59 -10.59
CA ASN A 27 -6.39 -2.40 -11.44
C ASN A 27 -7.04 -3.76 -11.75
N ASN A 28 -6.29 -4.67 -12.36
CA ASN A 28 -6.72 -6.06 -12.39
C ASN A 28 -6.48 -6.72 -11.04
N PRO A 29 -7.40 -7.59 -10.59
CA PRO A 29 -7.31 -8.19 -9.27
C PRO A 29 -6.02 -8.98 -9.05
N GLN A 30 -5.28 -8.62 -8.02
CA GLN A 30 -4.03 -9.25 -7.62
C GLN A 30 -4.33 -10.42 -6.69
N LEU A 31 -4.50 -11.60 -7.29
CA LEU A 31 -4.82 -12.81 -6.53
C LEU A 31 -3.69 -13.19 -5.57
N VAL A 32 -4.10 -13.39 -4.33
CA VAL A 32 -3.22 -13.76 -3.24
C VAL A 32 -3.35 -15.25 -2.89
N PHE A 33 -4.56 -15.79 -2.73
CA PHE A 33 -4.80 -17.19 -2.38
C PHE A 33 -5.69 -17.84 -3.43
N ALA A 34 -5.51 -19.14 -3.67
CA ALA A 34 -6.23 -19.88 -4.71
C ALA A 34 -6.18 -21.39 -4.40
N GLY A 35 -7.31 -22.00 -4.05
CA GLY A 35 -7.35 -23.37 -3.53
C GLY A 35 -8.74 -24.03 -3.55
N ASN A 36 -8.80 -25.26 -3.02
CA ASN A 36 -10.05 -26.00 -2.74
C ASN A 36 -10.29 -26.16 -1.22
N ALA A 37 -9.49 -25.45 -0.43
CA ALA A 37 -9.57 -25.28 1.01
C ALA A 37 -9.00 -23.89 1.19
N GLY A 38 -9.88 -22.91 1.31
CA GLY A 38 -9.48 -21.53 1.42
C GLY A 38 -10.51 -20.68 2.16
N PRO A 39 -10.22 -19.38 2.26
CA PRO A 39 -11.20 -18.32 2.09
C PRO A 39 -12.65 -18.29 2.63
N TRP A 40 -13.28 -19.17 3.42
CA TRP A 40 -14.77 -19.17 3.50
C TRP A 40 -15.44 -18.18 4.47
N GLU A 41 -14.83 -17.84 5.61
CA GLU A 41 -15.24 -16.76 6.50
C GLU A 41 -13.94 -15.92 6.78
N LEU A 42 -13.98 -14.61 7.08
CA LEU A 42 -12.85 -13.65 7.06
C LEU A 42 -12.86 -12.55 8.13
N VAL A 43 -11.74 -12.25 8.84
CA VAL A 43 -11.74 -11.70 10.22
C VAL A 43 -10.94 -10.42 10.58
N TYR A 44 -9.63 -10.26 10.28
CA TYR A 44 -8.80 -9.14 10.81
C TYR A 44 -7.40 -8.84 10.21
N VAL A 45 -6.91 -7.62 10.38
CA VAL A 45 -5.65 -6.99 9.95
C VAL A 45 -5.11 -6.39 11.24
N ALA A 46 -3.84 -6.41 11.63
CA ALA A 46 -3.43 -5.35 12.56
C ALA A 46 -1.96 -5.01 12.53
N ASP A 47 -1.64 -3.85 13.09
CA ASP A 47 -0.29 -3.60 13.48
C ASP A 47 0.01 -4.37 14.74
N VAL A 48 1.12 -5.10 14.72
CA VAL A 48 1.04 -6.50 15.10
C VAL A 48 2.27 -6.98 15.84
N ASP A 49 3.12 -7.87 15.32
CA ASP A 49 4.41 -8.17 15.90
C ASP A 49 5.39 -7.01 15.67
N GLY A 50 5.02 -5.84 16.22
CA GLY A 50 4.40 -4.76 15.43
C GLY A 50 5.34 -4.12 14.46
N ASP A 51 4.81 -3.34 13.53
CA ASP A 51 5.62 -2.82 12.47
C ASP A 51 5.16 -1.52 11.79
N GLY A 52 3.98 -0.98 11.99
CA GLY A 52 3.45 0.11 11.17
C GLY A 52 3.40 -0.29 9.71
N HIS A 53 2.56 -1.29 9.39
CA HIS A 53 2.04 -1.76 8.11
C HIS A 53 1.53 -3.22 8.29
N THR A 54 0.23 -3.40 8.24
CA THR A 54 -0.58 -4.59 8.47
C THR A 54 -0.32 -5.87 7.56
N ASP A 55 -1.08 -7.00 7.59
CA ASP A 55 -0.86 -8.37 6.90
C ASP A 55 -2.14 -9.27 6.66
N LEU A 56 -2.75 -10.24 5.68
CA LEU A 56 -4.04 -11.43 5.56
C LEU A 56 -5.46 -12.23 6.41
N VAL A 57 -6.17 -12.24 7.72
CA VAL A 57 -6.80 -13.27 8.89
C VAL A 57 -8.32 -13.51 9.13
N THR A 58 -8.80 -14.74 9.54
CA THR A 58 -9.91 -15.50 8.88
C THR A 58 -10.52 -16.89 9.34
N GLN A 59 -11.82 -17.25 9.27
CA GLN A 59 -12.34 -18.65 9.54
C GLN A 59 -12.49 -19.67 8.35
N HIS A 60 -12.36 -20.99 8.64
CA HIS A 60 -12.11 -22.05 7.63
C HIS A 60 -13.04 -23.28 7.56
N GLU A 61 -12.98 -23.97 6.42
CA GLU A 61 -13.44 -25.35 6.23
C GLU A 61 -12.36 -26.42 6.51
N ASP A 62 -11.05 -26.11 6.58
CA ASP A 62 -9.98 -27.08 6.87
C ASP A 62 -9.83 -27.42 8.37
N ASN A 63 -10.98 -27.68 8.98
CA ASN A 63 -11.29 -27.87 10.41
C ASN A 63 -11.48 -26.56 11.20
N ASN A 64 -11.96 -25.47 10.60
CA ASN A 64 -12.20 -24.21 11.29
C ASN A 64 -10.88 -23.69 11.88
N SER A 65 -9.98 -23.29 10.97
CA SER A 65 -8.52 -23.24 11.10
C SER A 65 -7.97 -21.98 10.43
N ILE A 66 -7.72 -20.92 11.18
CA ILE A 66 -7.83 -19.54 10.67
C ILE A 66 -6.54 -19.03 9.93
N TYR A 67 -6.58 -18.04 8.98
CA TYR A 67 -5.39 -17.56 8.16
C TYR A 67 -4.39 -16.74 9.19
N LEU A 68 -3.04 -16.98 9.41
CA LEU A 68 -1.91 -16.00 9.79
C LEU A 68 -0.59 -15.80 8.85
N SER A 69 0.06 -14.63 8.52
CA SER A 69 0.58 -14.13 7.14
C SER A 69 1.97 -13.39 6.99
N ARG A 70 2.92 -13.32 5.97
CA ARG A 70 4.15 -12.32 5.88
C ARG A 70 4.38 -11.38 4.58
N ASN A 71 4.40 -10.01 4.65
CA ASN A 71 4.43 -8.91 3.58
C ASN A 71 5.81 -8.29 3.30
N ASP A 72 5.81 -7.24 2.45
CA ASP A 72 6.84 -6.24 2.37
C ASP A 72 6.51 -4.73 2.11
N GLY A 73 5.27 -4.25 2.18
CA GLY A 73 5.00 -2.80 2.09
C GLY A 73 4.78 -2.28 0.66
N GLN A 74 4.59 -3.18 -0.31
CA GLN A 74 4.73 -2.93 -1.76
C GLN A 74 3.83 -3.87 -2.60
N GLY A 75 2.81 -4.46 -1.98
CA GLY A 75 1.85 -5.35 -2.63
C GLY A 75 2.03 -6.84 -2.38
N ASN A 76 2.99 -7.28 -1.56
CA ASN A 76 3.53 -8.63 -1.72
C ASN A 76 3.31 -9.58 -0.56
N PHE A 77 3.62 -10.84 -0.89
CA PHE A 77 2.90 -11.97 -0.33
C PHE A 77 3.79 -13.18 -0.12
N SER A 78 4.03 -13.50 1.14
CA SER A 78 4.23 -14.89 1.54
C SER A 78 2.95 -15.73 1.32
N THR A 79 2.98 -16.97 1.77
CA THR A 79 1.83 -17.85 1.76
C THR A 79 1.67 -18.30 3.19
N GLY A 80 0.60 -17.84 3.83
CA GLY A 80 0.51 -17.84 5.27
C GLY A 80 0.66 -19.20 5.92
N GLU A 81 0.75 -19.09 7.22
CA GLU A 81 0.81 -20.16 8.16
C GLU A 81 -0.50 -20.36 8.96
N LEU A 82 -0.70 -21.63 9.28
CA LEU A 82 -1.86 -22.29 9.85
C LEU A 82 -2.08 -21.94 11.33
N MET A 83 -2.97 -20.99 11.65
CA MET A 83 -3.20 -20.52 13.03
C MET A 83 -3.08 -21.64 14.09
N ILE A 84 -4.03 -22.58 14.24
CA ILE A 84 -4.06 -24.04 14.64
C ILE A 84 -5.22 -24.63 13.79
N GLN A 85 -6.23 -25.24 14.40
CA GLN A 85 -7.47 -25.83 13.90
C GLN A 85 -8.48 -25.97 15.07
N ASN A 86 -9.79 -25.86 14.77
CA ASN A 86 -11.02 -26.22 15.53
C ASN A 86 -11.86 -25.10 16.22
N HIS A 87 -11.79 -23.83 15.77
CA HIS A 87 -12.35 -22.63 16.46
C HIS A 87 -13.24 -21.74 15.54
N ILE A 88 -14.32 -21.08 16.02
CA ILE A 88 -15.27 -20.23 15.20
C ILE A 88 -15.42 -18.80 15.74
N PHE A 89 -15.16 -17.79 14.91
CA PHE A 89 -14.93 -16.35 15.16
C PHE A 89 -16.00 -15.47 15.89
N TYR A 90 -15.60 -14.43 16.68
CA TYR A 90 -16.52 -13.45 17.32
C TYR A 90 -16.14 -11.92 17.30
N GLY A 91 -15.01 -11.37 17.82
CA GLY A 91 -14.64 -9.91 17.70
C GLY A 91 -14.21 -9.10 18.99
N MET A 92 -13.18 -8.21 19.10
CA MET A 92 -11.82 -8.05 18.49
C MET A 92 -11.05 -6.81 19.05
N ILE A 93 -10.10 -6.99 20.00
CA ILE A 93 -10.08 -6.25 21.29
C ILE A 93 -8.78 -6.38 22.16
N ASP A 94 -7.99 -5.33 22.42
CA ASP A 94 -6.67 -5.37 23.09
C ASP A 94 -6.69 -5.71 24.59
N TYR A 95 -6.55 -6.99 24.99
CA TYR A 95 -6.55 -7.46 26.38
C TYR A 95 -5.77 -6.45 27.23
N GLY A 96 -6.52 -5.73 28.08
CA GLY A 96 -6.40 -4.29 28.40
C GLY A 96 -5.07 -3.58 28.28
N ASP A 97 -5.14 -2.25 28.14
CA ASP A 97 -4.81 -1.41 26.96
C ASP A 97 -3.36 -1.62 26.45
N ASP A 98 -2.62 -2.61 26.99
CA ASP A 98 -1.20 -2.45 27.33
C ASP A 98 -0.50 -2.02 26.07
N GLY A 99 -0.88 -2.71 24.99
CA GLY A 99 -1.23 -2.17 23.70
C GLY A 99 -1.00 -3.20 22.61
N ASP A 100 -1.76 -4.27 22.67
CA ASP A 100 -1.69 -5.42 21.80
C ASP A 100 -3.09 -6.07 21.89
N LEU A 101 -3.52 -6.71 20.83
CA LEU A 101 -4.90 -6.94 20.42
C LEU A 101 -5.41 -8.39 20.62
N ASP A 102 -6.47 -8.68 21.37
CA ASP A 102 -6.90 -10.04 21.83
C ASP A 102 -8.30 -10.53 21.32
N LEU A 103 -8.63 -11.81 21.55
CA LEU A 103 -9.45 -12.69 20.64
C LEU A 103 -10.75 -13.37 21.31
N ILE A 104 -11.81 -13.89 20.58
CA ILE A 104 -13.01 -14.72 21.02
C ILE A 104 -13.62 -15.79 19.99
N ALA A 105 -13.59 -17.14 20.11
CA ALA A 105 -14.10 -18.15 19.11
C ALA A 105 -14.22 -19.68 19.39
N LYS A 106 -15.25 -20.05 20.13
CA LYS A 106 -15.87 -21.39 20.19
C LYS A 106 -15.00 -22.62 19.83
N ASP A 107 -14.32 -23.20 20.82
CA ASP A 107 -13.86 -24.60 20.77
C ASP A 107 -14.98 -25.54 20.36
N LEU A 108 -14.85 -26.09 19.15
CA LEU A 108 -15.82 -27.01 18.55
C LEU A 108 -15.90 -28.36 19.29
N ALA A 109 -14.85 -28.75 20.00
CA ALA A 109 -14.81 -29.98 20.78
C ALA A 109 -15.47 -29.85 22.17
N THR A 110 -15.73 -28.64 22.69
CA THR A 110 -16.46 -28.43 23.97
C THR A 110 -17.63 -27.46 23.91
N GLY A 111 -17.82 -26.70 22.83
CA GLY A 111 -18.89 -25.69 22.68
C GLY A 111 -18.74 -24.47 23.58
N ILE A 112 -17.52 -24.19 24.04
CA ILE A 112 -17.14 -23.09 24.93
C ILE A 112 -16.16 -22.25 24.13
N ILE A 113 -16.45 -20.97 23.97
CA ILE A 113 -15.59 -20.00 23.27
C ILE A 113 -14.26 -19.87 24.01
N ARG A 114 -13.09 -19.53 23.42
CA ARG A 114 -11.88 -19.35 24.25
C ARG A 114 -10.83 -18.20 24.00
N LEU A 115 -9.67 -18.10 24.74
CA LEU A 115 -8.71 -16.94 24.76
C LEU A 115 -7.17 -17.07 25.11
N TYR A 116 -6.32 -16.09 24.72
CA TYR A 116 -4.86 -16.09 24.49
C TYR A 116 -4.10 -14.93 23.72
N GLU A 117 -3.78 -13.77 24.37
CA GLU A 117 -2.58 -12.87 24.20
C GLU A 117 -1.40 -13.59 23.53
N ASN A 118 -0.37 -12.90 23.09
CA ASN A 118 0.44 -13.40 22.02
C ASN A 118 1.90 -13.77 22.23
N ASP A 119 2.28 -15.06 22.23
CA ASP A 119 3.67 -15.57 22.37
C ASP A 119 4.59 -15.27 21.17
N GLY A 120 4.50 -14.10 20.56
CA GLY A 120 5.48 -13.10 20.97
C GLY A 120 6.29 -12.41 19.93
N PHE A 121 6.01 -12.68 18.67
CA PHE A 121 6.10 -11.73 17.56
C PHE A 121 5.68 -12.52 16.25
N GLY A 122 4.71 -13.42 16.25
CA GLY A 122 4.55 -14.48 15.24
C GLY A 122 3.53 -15.52 15.65
N ASP A 123 3.56 -15.86 16.93
CA ASP A 123 3.40 -17.21 17.48
C ASP A 123 2.69 -17.16 18.84
N TYR A 124 2.16 -18.28 19.35
CA TYR A 124 1.15 -18.23 20.41
C TYR A 124 1.16 -19.56 21.33
N SER A 125 1.25 -19.54 22.70
CA SER A 125 1.32 -20.71 23.68
C SER A 125 0.91 -20.67 25.26
N TYR A 126 0.05 -21.59 25.82
CA TYR A 126 -0.58 -21.81 27.23
C TYR A 126 -1.31 -20.67 28.12
N TRP A 127 -2.46 -20.63 28.90
CA TRP A 127 -3.95 -20.96 28.79
C TRP A 127 -5.02 -20.35 29.86
N LEU A 128 -5.57 -19.10 30.01
CA LEU A 128 -6.44 -18.65 31.22
C LEU A 128 -7.89 -19.17 31.61
N GLN A 129 -8.97 -18.52 31.13
CA GLN A 129 -10.29 -18.13 31.74
C GLN A 129 -11.70 -18.62 31.14
N ASN A 130 -12.31 -19.77 31.50
CA ASN A 130 -13.66 -20.14 30.94
C ASN A 130 -14.91 -19.32 31.33
N PHE A 131 -15.88 -19.36 30.41
CA PHE A 131 -17.30 -19.15 30.65
C PHE A 131 -18.01 -20.49 30.38
N ALA A 132 -18.73 -21.05 31.37
CA ALA A 132 -19.17 -22.46 31.39
C ALA A 132 -20.31 -22.87 30.41
N TYR A 133 -20.53 -22.12 29.32
CA TYR A 133 -21.82 -21.46 29.22
C TYR A 133 -22.22 -20.99 27.79
N SER A 134 -23.51 -21.10 27.41
CA SER A 134 -24.00 -21.10 26.01
C SER A 134 -24.34 -19.73 25.41
N LEU A 135 -23.27 -18.95 25.35
CA LEU A 135 -22.87 -17.85 24.47
C LEU A 135 -23.61 -17.51 23.16
N VAL A 136 -23.79 -16.19 22.89
CA VAL A 136 -24.28 -15.63 21.61
C VAL A 136 -23.36 -14.58 20.93
N SER A 137 -22.99 -13.43 21.54
CA SER A 137 -21.99 -12.49 20.93
C SER A 137 -21.49 -11.32 21.82
N PRO A 138 -20.34 -10.67 21.46
CA PRO A 138 -19.63 -9.55 22.12
C PRO A 138 -20.04 -8.18 21.59
N VAL A 139 -20.17 -7.13 22.44
CA VAL A 139 -21.10 -6.02 22.15
C VAL A 139 -21.01 -4.60 22.75
N PHE A 140 -20.31 -4.23 23.84
CA PHE A 140 -19.93 -2.81 24.13
C PHE A 140 -18.84 -2.77 25.21
N TYR A 141 -18.10 -1.64 25.40
CA TYR A 141 -17.23 -1.39 26.55
C TYR A 141 -16.78 0.07 26.89
N GLY A 142 -17.65 0.94 27.48
CA GLY A 142 -17.28 1.82 28.63
C GLY A 142 -18.31 2.75 29.39
N ASP A 143 -17.78 3.39 30.46
CA ASP A 143 -18.20 4.18 31.71
C ASP A 143 -19.67 4.35 32.18
N MET A 144 -20.56 3.39 31.97
CA MET A 144 -21.99 3.70 32.02
C MET A 144 -22.60 4.25 33.35
N ASP A 145 -21.97 4.11 34.54
CA ASP A 145 -22.46 4.68 35.82
C ASP A 145 -21.55 5.70 36.49
N GLY A 146 -20.30 5.82 36.06
CA GLY A 146 -19.53 7.03 36.25
C GLY A 146 -18.48 6.99 37.34
N ASP A 147 -17.45 6.12 37.24
CA ASP A 147 -16.15 6.47 37.84
C ASP A 147 -14.82 5.96 37.22
N GLY A 148 -14.72 5.01 36.24
CA GLY A 148 -13.54 5.04 35.34
C GLY A 148 -12.82 3.88 34.57
N ASP A 149 -13.25 2.64 34.26
CA ASP A 149 -12.51 1.72 33.32
C ASP A 149 -13.32 0.58 32.62
N LYS A 150 -13.25 0.58 31.27
CA LYS A 150 -13.98 -0.03 30.11
C LYS A 150 -15.10 -1.14 30.22
N ASP A 151 -16.27 -1.09 29.50
CA ASP A 151 -17.64 -1.72 29.81
C ASP A 151 -18.12 -3.06 29.15
N TYR A 152 -17.47 -4.15 29.47
CA TYR A 152 -17.77 -5.57 29.25
C TYR A 152 -19.00 -6.22 28.49
N LEU A 153 -19.74 -5.73 27.48
CA LEU A 153 -21.09 -6.33 27.15
C LEU A 153 -21.28 -7.56 26.19
N PHE A 154 -22.19 -8.52 26.53
CA PHE A 154 -22.68 -9.77 25.81
C PHE A 154 -24.17 -10.04 25.35
N GLY A 155 -24.57 -11.33 25.17
CA GLY A 155 -25.91 -11.87 24.84
C GLY A 155 -26.09 -13.41 25.08
N THR A 156 -27.33 -13.99 25.20
CA THR A 156 -27.54 -15.33 25.86
C THR A 156 -28.40 -16.44 25.24
N GLY A 157 -27.75 -17.52 24.78
CA GLY A 157 -28.41 -18.67 24.18
C GLY A 157 -28.92 -19.72 25.17
N SER A 158 -29.95 -19.41 25.97
CA SER A 158 -30.70 -20.41 26.74
C SER A 158 -32.11 -20.63 26.17
N GLY A 159 -32.51 -21.88 25.92
CA GLY A 159 -33.78 -22.24 25.27
C GLY A 159 -35.05 -22.04 26.11
N ILE A 160 -35.04 -21.07 27.03
CA ILE A 160 -36.14 -20.73 27.96
C ILE A 160 -36.25 -19.19 28.08
N GLY A 161 -35.10 -18.54 28.21
CA GLY A 161 -34.93 -17.11 28.40
C GLY A 161 -33.55 -16.72 27.91
N THR A 162 -33.49 -15.53 27.35
CA THR A 162 -32.33 -14.90 26.75
C THR A 162 -32.53 -13.45 27.16
N SER A 163 -31.58 -12.77 27.80
CA SER A 163 -31.52 -11.33 28.14
C SER A 163 -30.12 -10.95 28.56
N VAL A 164 -29.95 -9.68 28.86
CA VAL A 164 -28.77 -8.93 28.46
C VAL A 164 -28.17 -8.33 29.71
N TYR A 165 -26.97 -8.74 30.16
CA TYR A 165 -26.30 -8.38 31.45
C TYR A 165 -25.06 -7.42 31.48
N CYS A 166 -24.32 -7.25 32.60
CA CYS A 166 -23.19 -6.27 32.72
C CYS A 166 -22.09 -6.66 33.88
N CYS A 167 -20.87 -6.08 34.27
CA CYS A 167 -19.97 -6.28 35.55
C CYS A 167 -18.34 -6.45 35.73
N GLU A 168 -17.50 -5.95 36.76
CA GLU A 168 -16.61 -4.69 37.06
C GLU A 168 -15.16 -5.03 36.64
N THR A 169 -14.30 -4.06 36.31
CA THR A 169 -13.00 -4.37 35.67
C THR A 169 -11.92 -4.69 36.66
N GLY A 170 -12.15 -4.49 37.96
CA GLY A 170 -11.07 -4.63 38.91
C GLY A 170 -11.37 -4.77 40.41
N PRO A 171 -10.32 -4.59 41.23
CA PRO A 171 -10.35 -4.82 42.68
C PRO A 171 -11.16 -3.81 43.52
N PRO A 172 -12.39 -4.13 43.93
CA PRO A 172 -12.53 -5.30 44.77
C PRO A 172 -13.79 -6.07 44.39
N PHE A 173 -13.80 -6.45 43.11
CA PHE A 173 -14.53 -7.58 42.51
C PHE A 173 -15.90 -7.25 41.87
N PRO A 174 -16.14 -7.49 40.54
CA PRO A 174 -17.46 -7.66 39.94
C PRO A 174 -18.48 -8.26 40.85
N TYR A 175 -19.72 -7.91 40.65
CA TYR A 175 -20.77 -8.87 40.92
C TYR A 175 -21.83 -8.68 39.86
N CYS A 176 -22.71 -9.66 39.63
CA CYS A 176 -23.68 -9.54 38.57
C CYS A 176 -25.21 -9.73 38.93
N VAL A 177 -26.04 -8.65 38.85
CA VAL A 177 -27.49 -8.35 39.15
C VAL A 177 -28.45 -8.40 37.94
N GLN A 178 -29.80 -8.50 38.14
CA GLN A 178 -30.80 -8.70 37.05
C GLN A 178 -31.66 -7.58 36.43
N ILE A 179 -31.56 -7.56 35.10
CA ILE A 179 -32.30 -6.83 34.08
C ILE A 179 -33.41 -7.68 33.48
N ASN A 180 -33.73 -7.54 32.20
CA ASN A 180 -35.11 -7.85 31.82
C ASN A 180 -35.31 -9.34 31.55
N ALA A 181 -36.48 -9.72 31.07
CA ALA A 181 -36.77 -11.10 30.69
C ALA A 181 -37.32 -11.14 29.26
N VAL A 182 -36.46 -11.51 28.31
CA VAL A 182 -36.65 -11.18 26.88
C VAL A 182 -36.67 -12.40 25.96
N GLY A 183 -36.66 -12.16 24.65
CA GLY A 183 -36.72 -13.22 23.63
C GLY A 183 -35.37 -13.81 23.34
N SER A 184 -35.38 -15.06 22.89
CA SER A 184 -34.22 -15.64 22.21
C SER A 184 -33.90 -14.83 20.97
N ASP A 185 -32.63 -14.83 20.56
CA ASP A 185 -32.10 -14.29 19.30
C ASP A 185 -32.29 -12.77 19.17
N PHE A 186 -31.19 -12.01 19.17
CA PHE A 186 -31.24 -10.58 19.46
C PHE A 186 -29.97 -9.75 19.17
N THR A 187 -29.96 -8.40 19.31
CA THR A 187 -28.91 -7.43 18.81
C THR A 187 -28.82 -6.03 19.55
N LEU A 188 -27.64 -5.31 19.58
CA LEU A 188 -27.20 -4.11 20.43
C LEU A 188 -26.16 -3.16 19.72
N CYS A 189 -25.61 -2.07 20.33
CA CYS A 189 -24.48 -1.11 19.97
C CYS A 189 -24.59 0.26 20.73
N ALA A 190 -23.58 1.09 21.16
CA ALA A 190 -23.51 1.85 22.50
C ALA A 190 -22.87 3.21 23.03
N GLY A 191 -23.70 4.00 23.81
CA GLY A 191 -23.49 4.96 24.95
C GLY A 191 -24.11 6.44 25.14
N TYR A 192 -23.41 7.61 25.12
CA TYR A 192 -23.56 8.82 25.98
C TYR A 192 -24.62 10.04 25.82
N PHE A 193 -25.04 10.58 24.64
CA PHE A 193 -26.37 11.11 24.12
C PHE A 193 -27.14 12.43 24.44
N ASP A 194 -27.17 13.06 25.61
CA ASP A 194 -27.73 14.44 25.77
C ASP A 194 -26.85 15.23 26.80
N GLN A 195 -26.84 16.58 26.77
CA GLN A 195 -25.65 17.47 26.99
C GLN A 195 -24.95 17.50 28.38
N ASP A 196 -24.61 16.35 28.94
CA ASP A 196 -24.77 16.20 30.39
C ASP A 196 -23.86 15.06 30.97
N ASN A 197 -23.34 14.12 30.16
CA ASN A 197 -22.24 13.16 30.42
C ASN A 197 -22.57 11.79 31.14
N MET A 198 -23.19 10.80 30.48
CA MET A 198 -23.79 9.54 31.04
C MET A 198 -23.89 8.43 29.95
N VAL A 199 -23.88 7.07 30.09
CA VAL A 199 -24.09 6.11 28.91
C VAL A 199 -25.31 5.21 28.84
N ASP A 200 -25.94 5.17 27.65
CA ASP A 200 -27.19 4.52 27.16
C ASP A 200 -27.24 3.01 27.05
N TYR A 201 -28.47 2.44 26.86
CA TYR A 201 -28.61 1.08 26.35
C TYR A 201 -29.89 0.60 25.65
N CYS A 202 -29.96 -0.62 25.05
CA CYS A 202 -30.97 -1.00 24.04
C CYS A 202 -31.37 -2.50 23.89
N ILE A 203 -32.39 -2.95 23.08
CA ILE A 203 -32.78 -4.38 22.97
C ILE A 203 -33.68 -5.12 21.88
N SER A 204 -33.23 -6.31 21.45
CA SER A 204 -33.82 -7.50 20.75
C SER A 204 -35.26 -8.16 20.94
N TYR A 205 -35.35 -9.50 20.88
CA TYR A 205 -36.44 -10.47 21.19
C TYR A 205 -37.18 -11.19 20.06
N ASN A 206 -36.67 -12.30 19.51
CA ASN A 206 -37.29 -13.16 18.47
C ASN A 206 -38.60 -13.89 18.93
N LYS A 207 -39.34 -13.29 19.87
CA LYS A 207 -40.68 -13.61 20.36
C LYS A 207 -41.78 -12.56 20.11
N ASN A 208 -41.54 -11.24 20.09
CA ASN A 208 -42.63 -10.26 20.37
C ASN A 208 -42.80 -9.04 19.44
N GLN A 209 -41.92 -8.80 18.47
CA GLN A 209 -42.19 -8.00 17.26
C GLN A 209 -42.46 -6.51 17.49
N GLY A 210 -41.42 -5.70 17.68
CA GLY A 210 -41.64 -4.29 17.94
C GLY A 210 -40.36 -3.52 18.09
N TYR A 211 -40.35 -2.64 19.11
CA TYR A 211 -39.23 -1.90 19.71
C TYR A 211 -39.74 -0.87 20.76
N ALA A 212 -38.90 -0.51 21.74
CA ALA A 212 -39.21 0.43 22.84
C ALA A 212 -37.97 1.08 23.49
N PHE A 213 -38.00 2.39 23.85
CA PHE A 213 -36.89 3.07 24.58
C PHE A 213 -37.11 3.19 26.10
N TYR A 214 -36.02 3.22 26.90
CA TYR A 214 -35.91 3.41 28.35
C TYR A 214 -34.55 3.94 28.96
N THR A 215 -34.62 5.15 29.52
CA THR A 215 -33.74 6.21 30.10
C THR A 215 -33.01 6.03 31.48
N ASN A 216 -31.68 5.83 31.67
CA ASN A 216 -30.93 5.84 32.98
C ASN A 216 -31.28 7.06 33.85
N LEU A 217 -30.92 7.11 35.14
CA LEU A 217 -31.29 8.20 36.07
C LEU A 217 -30.35 8.33 37.31
N GLY A 218 -29.03 8.28 37.09
CA GLY A 218 -27.94 8.38 38.07
C GLY A 218 -27.61 7.03 38.69
N SER A 219 -26.35 6.61 38.58
CA SER A 219 -25.89 5.31 39.08
C SER A 219 -26.82 4.19 38.62
N GLY A 220 -26.82 3.96 37.32
CA GLY A 220 -27.45 2.80 36.70
C GLY A 220 -28.92 2.50 37.07
N HIS A 221 -29.87 3.39 36.77
CA HIS A 221 -31.30 3.19 36.98
C HIS A 221 -32.19 3.82 35.89
N PHE A 222 -32.78 3.04 34.96
CA PHE A 222 -33.39 3.60 33.73
C PHE A 222 -34.96 3.76 33.70
N VAL A 223 -35.65 4.32 32.67
CA VAL A 223 -37.14 4.47 32.53
C VAL A 223 -37.72 4.65 31.10
N SER A 224 -38.85 4.05 30.70
CA SER A 224 -39.34 4.15 29.29
C SER A 224 -39.79 5.53 28.81
N LYS A 225 -38.99 6.21 27.97
CA LYS A 225 -39.44 7.33 27.13
C LYS A 225 -39.86 6.76 25.75
N SER A 226 -40.84 7.38 25.07
CA SER A 226 -41.77 6.66 24.16
C SER A 226 -41.76 7.07 22.69
N LEU A 227 -41.38 6.14 21.83
CA LEU A 227 -40.98 6.46 20.48
C LEU A 227 -42.17 6.46 19.50
N PRO A 228 -42.36 7.51 18.65
CA PRO A 228 -43.35 7.55 17.58
C PRO A 228 -43.39 6.41 16.56
N THR A 229 -43.78 6.73 15.33
CA THR A 229 -44.30 5.75 14.40
C THR A 229 -43.86 6.07 12.98
N GLY A 230 -42.64 5.64 12.66
CA GLY A 230 -42.32 5.20 11.32
C GLY A 230 -43.14 3.94 10.99
N PHE A 231 -42.50 2.78 11.06
CA PHE A 231 -42.86 1.60 10.27
C PHE A 231 -44.36 1.35 10.10
N PRO A 232 -44.82 1.13 8.86
CA PRO A 232 -46.16 0.74 8.61
C PRO A 232 -46.23 -0.66 9.22
N VAL A 233 -47.17 -0.84 10.13
CA VAL A 233 -47.34 -2.11 10.82
C VAL A 233 -47.93 -3.10 9.79
N MET A 234 -47.05 -3.62 8.93
CA MET A 234 -47.34 -4.39 7.72
C MET A 234 -47.21 -5.89 7.96
N THR A 235 -47.77 -6.27 9.11
CA THR A 235 -48.35 -7.59 9.40
C THR A 235 -47.40 -8.74 9.75
N TYR A 236 -46.14 -8.80 9.29
CA TYR A 236 -45.35 -10.04 9.51
C TYR A 236 -43.89 -9.97 9.92
N ASN A 237 -43.03 -9.15 9.32
CA ASN A 237 -41.60 -9.23 9.60
C ASN A 237 -41.16 -8.02 10.40
N LEU A 238 -40.79 -8.24 11.69
CA LEU A 238 -40.69 -7.16 12.67
C LEU A 238 -39.25 -6.70 13.07
N PRO A 239 -38.25 -7.27 13.80
CA PRO A 239 -36.77 -6.83 13.59
C PRO A 239 -35.49 -7.80 13.76
N LYS A 240 -34.51 -8.12 12.82
CA LYS A 240 -33.21 -8.98 12.97
C LYS A 240 -31.86 -8.52 13.69
N GLY A 241 -30.88 -7.80 13.09
CA GLY A 241 -29.72 -7.14 13.82
C GLY A 241 -29.60 -5.58 13.90
N VAL A 242 -28.76 -4.94 14.76
CA VAL A 242 -28.60 -3.44 14.95
C VAL A 242 -27.18 -2.92 15.27
N GLY A 243 -26.72 -1.68 14.99
CA GLY A 243 -25.39 -1.05 15.29
C GLY A 243 -25.31 0.51 15.50
N CYS A 244 -24.16 1.17 15.75
CA CYS A 244 -23.99 2.67 15.81
C CYS A 244 -22.59 3.25 15.39
N ALA A 245 -22.49 4.47 14.82
CA ALA A 245 -21.25 5.31 14.73
C ALA A 245 -21.46 6.81 14.52
N ASP A 246 -20.37 7.62 14.57
CA ASP A 246 -20.39 9.05 14.25
C ASP A 246 -20.75 9.24 12.81
N ILE A 247 -21.95 9.68 12.59
CA ILE A 247 -22.40 9.81 11.25
C ILE A 247 -22.11 11.24 10.72
N ASN A 248 -21.79 12.27 11.57
CA ASN A 248 -21.35 13.71 11.31
C ASN A 248 -21.45 14.84 12.47
N GLY A 249 -20.57 15.89 12.65
CA GLY A 249 -20.79 17.09 13.58
C GLY A 249 -19.71 17.82 14.51
N ASP A 250 -19.98 18.05 15.85
CA ASP A 250 -19.20 18.86 16.87
C ASP A 250 -19.14 18.36 18.40
N GLY A 251 -19.72 17.21 18.86
CA GLY A 251 -19.43 16.41 20.11
C GLY A 251 -20.19 15.08 20.65
N PHE A 252 -21.52 14.76 20.55
CA PHE A 252 -22.28 13.50 21.02
C PHE A 252 -23.14 12.73 19.96
N GLU A 253 -23.61 11.44 20.11
CA GLU A 253 -23.49 10.19 19.22
C GLU A 253 -24.74 9.25 18.61
N ASP A 254 -24.80 8.69 17.33
CA ASP A 254 -25.97 8.48 16.35
C ASP A 254 -26.42 7.18 15.51
N LEU A 255 -26.06 5.91 15.76
CA LEU A 255 -27.08 4.80 15.69
C LEU A 255 -27.85 4.26 14.40
N TYR A 256 -27.50 3.09 13.86
CA TYR A 256 -28.18 2.37 12.73
C TYR A 256 -28.69 0.91 12.93
N PHE A 257 -29.63 0.31 12.16
CA PHE A 257 -29.86 -1.18 12.19
C PHE A 257 -29.74 -1.90 10.84
N TRP A 258 -29.41 -3.22 10.83
CA TRP A 258 -29.63 -4.18 9.70
C TRP A 258 -30.99 -4.88 9.81
N SER A 259 -31.28 -6.05 9.18
CA SER A 259 -32.47 -6.96 9.30
C SER A 259 -32.60 -8.24 8.36
N VAL A 260 -31.52 -8.88 7.92
CA VAL A 260 -31.29 -10.02 6.97
C VAL A 260 -32.25 -10.38 5.79
N ASP A 261 -33.51 -9.91 5.69
CA ASP A 261 -34.55 -10.47 4.79
C ASP A 261 -35.00 -9.64 3.53
N LEU A 262 -35.19 -8.30 3.59
CA LEU A 262 -35.53 -7.40 2.42
C LEU A 262 -34.53 -6.22 2.25
N GLY A 263 -33.36 -6.24 2.87
CA GLY A 263 -32.28 -5.31 2.50
C GLY A 263 -31.99 -3.98 3.23
N ARG A 264 -32.99 -3.18 3.56
CA ARG A 264 -32.91 -1.79 4.00
C ARG A 264 -32.44 -1.36 5.41
N ILE A 265 -31.11 -1.32 5.64
CA ILE A 265 -30.38 -0.50 6.65
C ILE A 265 -31.18 0.77 7.01
N VAL A 266 -31.07 1.35 8.21
CA VAL A 266 -31.61 2.69 8.60
C VAL A 266 -30.92 3.22 9.90
N TRP A 267 -31.07 4.47 10.39
CA TRP A 267 -30.49 5.04 11.68
C TRP A 267 -31.36 6.08 12.40
N MET A 268 -30.98 6.62 13.59
CA MET A 268 -31.67 7.79 14.14
C MET A 268 -30.99 8.95 14.89
N ALA A 269 -31.04 10.10 14.21
CA ALA A 269 -30.72 11.49 14.58
C ALA A 269 -31.42 12.07 15.79
N ASN A 270 -30.66 12.78 16.65
CA ASN A 270 -31.01 13.55 17.88
C ASN A 270 -30.77 15.06 17.88
N ASP A 271 -31.37 15.75 18.86
CA ASP A 271 -31.49 17.21 18.96
C ASP A 271 -30.76 17.89 20.14
N GLY A 272 -29.71 17.30 20.66
CA GLY A 272 -28.94 17.77 21.82
C GLY A 272 -29.60 17.50 23.16
N ASN A 273 -30.81 16.98 23.10
CA ASN A 273 -31.84 17.05 24.13
C ASN A 273 -32.78 15.85 24.01
N ALA A 274 -32.26 14.80 23.39
CA ALA A 274 -32.82 13.49 23.36
C ALA A 274 -34.04 13.24 22.45
N ASN A 275 -34.30 14.02 21.39
CA ASN A 275 -35.51 13.91 20.55
C ASN A 275 -35.17 13.66 19.07
N PHE A 276 -36.00 12.87 18.36
CA PHE A 276 -35.70 12.21 17.08
C PHE A 276 -36.76 12.48 16.01
N GLY A 277 -36.59 11.91 14.80
CA GLY A 277 -37.48 12.18 13.65
C GLY A 277 -38.38 11.11 13.01
N PRO A 278 -38.92 11.40 11.82
CA PRO A 278 -39.63 10.41 10.99
C PRO A 278 -38.77 9.30 10.34
N VAL A 279 -38.77 9.26 9.01
CA VAL A 279 -38.44 8.10 8.19
C VAL A 279 -37.81 8.52 6.88
N GLN A 280 -36.65 7.97 6.55
CA GLN A 280 -36.03 8.18 5.23
C GLN A 280 -36.19 6.88 4.37
N ALA A 281 -35.35 6.57 3.35
CA ALA A 281 -35.54 5.47 2.37
C ALA A 281 -34.91 4.12 2.69
N ILE A 282 -33.62 4.19 2.92
CA ILE A 282 -32.56 3.23 2.63
C ILE A 282 -32.45 2.79 1.16
N VAL A 283 -31.24 2.48 0.63
CA VAL A 283 -30.95 1.68 -0.58
C VAL A 283 -32.07 0.72 -0.86
N ASP A 284 -32.89 1.15 -1.80
CA ASP A 284 -34.29 0.78 -1.80
C ASP A 284 -34.55 -0.47 -2.62
N GLU A 285 -33.78 -1.52 -2.33
CA GLU A 285 -33.81 -2.76 -3.08
C GLU A 285 -34.75 -3.82 -2.46
N ALA A 286 -35.14 -4.87 -3.22
CA ALA A 286 -35.95 -6.04 -2.77
C ALA A 286 -35.81 -7.36 -3.63
N GLY A 287 -34.94 -8.35 -3.31
CA GLY A 287 -34.63 -9.56 -4.16
C GLY A 287 -33.70 -10.75 -3.69
N LEU A 288 -32.41 -10.56 -3.32
CA LEU A 288 -31.48 -11.41 -2.55
C LEU A 288 -32.15 -11.87 -1.23
N THR A 289 -31.35 -12.59 -0.45
CA THR A 289 -31.33 -12.60 1.01
C THR A 289 -29.87 -12.73 1.48
N ALA A 290 -29.51 -12.13 2.62
CA ALA A 290 -28.28 -12.50 3.34
C ALA A 290 -28.48 -13.78 4.16
N THR A 291 -27.43 -14.25 4.82
CA THR A 291 -27.50 -15.29 5.87
C THR A 291 -26.84 -14.82 7.16
N SER A 292 -25.59 -14.38 7.09
CA SER A 292 -24.87 -13.67 8.17
C SER A 292 -24.85 -12.16 7.90
N LEU A 293 -24.62 -11.39 8.97
CA LEU A 293 -24.21 -9.99 8.88
C LEU A 293 -23.55 -9.46 10.17
N LEU A 294 -22.53 -8.62 10.01
CA LEU A 294 -21.84 -7.76 11.00
C LEU A 294 -21.51 -6.39 10.37
N ILE A 295 -21.11 -5.39 11.17
CA ILE A 295 -20.79 -4.00 10.78
C ILE A 295 -19.85 -3.33 11.82
N ARG A 296 -19.19 -2.21 11.48
CA ARG A 296 -18.29 -1.28 12.20
C ARG A 296 -18.38 0.17 11.71
N PRO A 297 -17.94 1.17 12.50
CA PRO A 297 -17.37 2.46 12.15
C PRO A 297 -15.87 2.49 11.89
N GLY A 298 -15.42 3.67 11.45
CA GLY A 298 -14.18 4.40 11.75
C GLY A 298 -14.08 5.62 10.84
N ASP A 299 -13.79 6.82 11.36
CA ASP A 299 -13.50 8.04 10.55
C ASP A 299 -12.14 7.90 9.83
N CYS A 300 -12.13 8.05 8.50
CA CYS A 300 -11.00 7.68 7.66
C CYS A 300 -10.40 8.79 6.78
N ASP A 301 -10.95 9.99 6.70
CA ASP A 301 -10.16 11.19 6.30
C ASP A 301 -10.00 12.21 7.43
N LYS A 302 -10.66 11.98 8.56
CA LYS A 302 -10.56 12.81 9.76
C LYS A 302 -11.02 14.24 9.46
N ASP A 303 -12.07 14.32 8.66
CA ASP A 303 -12.85 15.53 8.41
C ASP A 303 -13.72 15.91 9.61
N GLY A 304 -14.11 14.91 10.40
CA GLY A 304 -14.78 15.01 11.69
C GLY A 304 -16.03 14.15 11.81
N ASP A 305 -16.22 13.22 10.87
CA ASP A 305 -17.48 12.54 10.64
C ASP A 305 -17.17 11.04 10.32
N ALA A 306 -17.56 10.05 11.16
CA ALA A 306 -17.10 8.65 10.98
C ALA A 306 -17.72 7.77 9.87
N ASP A 307 -16.83 6.99 9.27
CA ASP A 307 -17.10 6.02 8.20
C ASP A 307 -17.27 4.63 8.78
N PHE A 308 -17.28 3.57 7.97
CA PHE A 308 -18.04 2.36 8.30
C PHE A 308 -17.48 1.06 7.73
N LEU A 309 -17.16 -0.04 8.41
CA LEU A 309 -16.85 -1.35 7.77
C LEU A 309 -17.94 -2.45 7.92
N LEU A 310 -18.48 -3.02 6.83
CA LEU A 310 -19.64 -3.93 6.80
C LEU A 310 -19.19 -5.36 6.86
N LEU A 311 -20.05 -6.36 7.07
CA LEU A 311 -19.72 -7.72 6.71
C LEU A 311 -20.93 -8.55 6.42
N THR A 312 -20.99 -9.06 5.21
CA THR A 312 -21.97 -10.04 4.76
C THR A 312 -21.22 -11.18 4.10
N ASP A 313 -21.77 -12.39 4.10
CA ASP A 313 -21.29 -13.50 3.28
C ASP A 313 -21.75 -13.38 1.79
N TYR A 314 -22.05 -12.18 1.25
CA TYR A 314 -21.61 -11.73 -0.08
C TYR A 314 -21.03 -10.30 -0.12
N GLY A 315 -20.22 -9.96 0.89
CA GLY A 315 -19.75 -8.60 1.09
C GLY A 315 -19.71 -8.06 2.52
N ILE A 316 -18.59 -7.99 3.24
CA ILE A 316 -18.10 -6.66 3.66
C ILE A 316 -18.24 -5.73 2.47
N ARG A 317 -18.54 -4.50 2.77
CA ARG A 317 -18.29 -3.30 1.97
C ARG A 317 -18.05 -2.22 3.07
N LEU A 318 -17.84 -0.93 2.85
CA LEU A 318 -17.61 0.02 3.99
C LEU A 318 -18.26 1.37 3.71
N PHE A 319 -18.87 2.21 4.55
CA PHE A 319 -19.48 3.47 4.07
C PHE A 319 -18.90 4.81 4.65
N ARG A 320 -18.96 5.99 3.96
CA ARG A 320 -18.34 7.33 4.21
C ARG A 320 -19.16 8.61 3.78
N ASN A 321 -18.73 9.82 4.14
CA ASN A 321 -19.40 10.82 5.01
C ASN A 321 -19.31 12.39 4.71
N ASP A 322 -20.16 13.08 3.89
CA ASP A 322 -19.99 14.55 3.54
C ASP A 322 -21.01 15.72 3.87
N GLY A 323 -22.23 15.60 4.48
CA GLY A 323 -23.11 16.73 5.03
C GLY A 323 -24.66 17.02 4.75
N PRO A 324 -25.40 18.04 5.31
CA PRO A 324 -26.54 17.59 6.78
C PRO A 324 -27.36 16.25 6.54
N GLY A 325 -26.72 15.11 6.18
CA GLY A 325 -27.17 14.06 5.24
C GLY A 325 -26.49 12.66 5.32
N GLY A 326 -26.21 11.89 4.24
CA GLY A 326 -25.87 10.44 4.31
C GLY A 326 -24.68 9.78 3.55
N PHE A 327 -24.90 8.75 2.71
CA PHE A 327 -23.75 8.21 1.94
C PHE A 327 -23.92 7.81 0.46
N VAL A 328 -22.75 7.60 -0.15
CA VAL A 328 -22.46 7.33 -1.56
C VAL A 328 -21.27 6.38 -1.55
N GLU A 329 -21.43 5.23 -2.21
CA GLU A 329 -21.05 3.83 -1.88
C GLU A 329 -19.70 3.01 -2.21
N VAL A 330 -18.44 3.46 -2.02
CA VAL A 330 -17.14 3.26 -2.75
C VAL A 330 -16.66 1.95 -3.38
N PRO A 331 -15.69 2.02 -4.32
CA PRO A 331 -15.03 0.91 -5.00
C PRO A 331 -14.46 -0.36 -4.37
N LEU A 332 -14.89 -0.78 -3.19
CA LEU A 332 -14.31 -1.92 -2.51
C LEU A 332 -14.55 -3.26 -3.17
N SER A 333 -13.63 -3.72 -4.01
CA SER A 333 -13.49 -5.16 -4.31
C SER A 333 -13.59 -6.02 -3.06
N ASP A 334 -14.00 -7.31 -3.22
CA ASP A 334 -14.61 -8.16 -2.13
C ASP A 334 -14.03 -9.35 -1.16
N VAL A 335 -12.73 -9.83 -0.79
CA VAL A 335 -11.74 -11.07 -0.57
C VAL A 335 -11.36 -12.36 -1.66
N PRO A 336 -12.04 -13.50 -2.31
CA PRO A 336 -13.44 -14.34 -2.53
C PRO A 336 -15.12 -14.41 -1.89
N ASP A 337 -15.91 -14.47 -0.65
CA ASP A 337 -16.30 -14.93 0.89
C ASP A 337 -15.83 -14.62 2.48
N ALA A 338 -16.61 -14.10 3.55
CA ALA A 338 -16.16 -13.73 5.03
C ALA A 338 -16.94 -13.66 6.49
N ASP A 339 -16.29 -13.19 7.66
CA ASP A 339 -16.57 -13.16 9.21
C ASP A 339 -16.61 -11.80 10.05
N ILE A 340 -15.49 -11.06 10.24
CA ILE A 340 -15.25 -9.80 11.01
C ILE A 340 -14.19 -8.86 10.42
N ILE A 341 -14.15 -7.63 10.99
CA ILE A 341 -13.72 -6.35 10.40
C ILE A 341 -13.81 -5.16 11.39
N PHE A 342 -13.01 -4.08 11.25
CA PHE A 342 -12.75 -2.92 12.17
C PHE A 342 -12.02 -1.76 11.43
N PHE A 343 -11.59 -0.72 12.15
CA PHE A 343 -10.72 0.41 11.74
C PHE A 343 -9.69 0.77 12.83
N GLU A 344 -8.51 1.33 12.50
CA GLU A 344 -7.56 2.07 13.39
C GLU A 344 -6.22 2.45 12.69
N ASP A 345 -5.47 3.49 13.10
CA ASP A 345 -4.15 3.89 12.51
C ASP A 345 -3.03 2.90 12.88
N ILE A 346 -2.55 2.17 11.86
CA ILE A 346 -1.49 1.16 11.96
C ILE A 346 -0.14 1.78 11.66
N ASP A 347 -0.03 2.34 10.44
CA ASP A 347 1.21 2.76 9.79
C ASP A 347 1.98 3.77 10.67
N GLY A 348 1.21 4.57 11.43
CA GLY A 348 1.67 5.69 12.21
C GLY A 348 1.83 6.94 11.36
N ASP A 349 1.10 7.03 10.24
CA ASP A 349 1.08 8.20 9.36
C ASP A 349 0.03 9.24 9.80
N GLY A 350 -1.00 8.80 10.55
CA GLY A 350 -2.02 9.61 11.19
C GLY A 350 -3.45 9.24 10.85
N TYR A 351 -3.69 8.34 9.90
CA TYR A 351 -5.02 8.02 9.39
C TYR A 351 -5.40 6.56 9.64
N ASP A 352 -6.68 6.29 9.87
CA ASP A 352 -7.08 4.98 10.38
C ASP A 352 -7.09 3.97 9.26
N ASP A 353 -6.14 3.04 9.24
CA ASP A 353 -6.22 1.79 8.49
C ASP A 353 -7.50 1.03 8.84
N ILE A 354 -7.70 -0.08 8.16
CA ILE A 354 -8.86 -0.93 8.36
C ILE A 354 -8.43 -2.33 8.57
N VAL A 355 -9.28 -3.04 9.31
CA VAL A 355 -8.85 -4.21 9.99
C VAL A 355 -9.75 -5.49 9.76
N ILE A 356 -9.30 -6.63 9.11
CA ILE A 356 -9.99 -7.70 8.22
C ILE A 356 -9.25 -9.11 7.74
N GLY A 357 -9.77 -10.31 7.28
CA GLY A 357 -9.02 -11.35 6.37
C GLY A 357 -9.39 -12.88 5.99
N GLN A 358 -8.92 -13.71 4.95
CA GLN A 358 -9.41 -15.13 4.39
C GLN A 358 -8.57 -16.56 4.60
N PRO A 359 -8.88 -17.83 5.25
CA PRO A 359 -8.18 -18.95 6.22
C PRO A 359 -6.88 -19.99 6.10
N ASN A 360 -5.77 -19.99 6.98
CA ASN A 360 -4.17 -20.03 6.89
C ASN A 360 -2.98 -18.77 6.80
N LYS A 361 -3.09 -17.33 6.84
CA LYS A 361 -2.61 -15.84 6.72
C LYS A 361 -3.47 -14.59 7.57
N VAL A 362 -3.15 -13.58 8.54
CA VAL A 362 -3.79 -12.19 9.23
C VAL A 362 -3.84 -11.02 8.24
N LEU A 363 -4.84 -9.97 7.81
CA LEU A 363 -5.05 -8.88 6.54
C LEU A 363 -4.23 -7.51 6.52
N TRP A 364 -3.65 -6.98 5.42
CA TRP A 364 -3.12 -5.59 5.34
C TRP A 364 -3.84 -4.78 4.33
N LEU A 365 -4.17 -3.59 4.73
CA LEU A 365 -4.47 -2.43 3.94
C LEU A 365 -3.97 -1.15 4.70
N PRO A 366 -3.25 -0.16 4.09
CA PRO A 366 -3.04 1.92 4.95
C PRO A 366 -4.18 2.86 5.36
N ASN A 367 -3.94 4.15 5.37
CA ASN A 367 -4.94 5.10 4.91
C ASN A 367 -4.25 6.26 4.18
N ASP A 368 -4.78 6.74 3.03
CA ASP A 368 -4.16 7.91 2.40
C ASP A 368 -4.56 9.23 3.08
N GLY A 369 -5.54 9.16 3.99
CA GLY A 369 -6.02 10.29 4.77
C GLY A 369 -6.82 11.32 3.99
N ALA A 370 -7.10 11.03 2.72
CA ALA A 370 -8.27 11.50 2.01
C ALA A 370 -9.06 10.24 1.66
N CYS A 371 -9.31 9.43 2.70
CA CYS A 371 -10.14 8.24 2.80
C CYS A 371 -10.23 7.41 1.51
N GLN A 372 -9.07 7.12 0.92
CA GLN A 372 -8.87 6.00 0.02
C GLN A 372 -8.15 4.92 0.78
N PHE A 373 -8.36 3.70 0.31
CA PHE A 373 -8.19 2.59 1.20
C PHE A 373 -8.06 1.27 0.38
N GLY A 374 -6.83 0.65 0.38
CA GLY A 374 -5.88 -0.25 -0.44
C GLY A 374 -5.90 -1.80 -0.74
N ASP A 375 -5.37 -2.21 -1.91
CA ASP A 375 -5.27 -3.56 -2.52
C ASP A 375 -4.55 -4.55 -1.52
N PRO A 376 -5.21 -5.40 -0.68
CA PRO A 376 -4.64 -6.31 0.31
C PRO A 376 -3.18 -6.75 0.21
N GLN A 377 -2.49 -6.73 1.37
CA GLN A 377 -1.08 -7.11 1.62
C GLN A 377 -0.83 -7.94 2.95
N LEU A 378 0.40 -8.33 3.38
CA LEU A 378 0.68 -9.55 4.25
C LEU A 378 1.66 -9.60 5.54
N ALA A 379 2.17 -8.63 6.33
CA ALA A 379 3.35 -8.65 7.30
C ALA A 379 3.74 -9.66 8.50
N LEU A 380 2.98 -10.63 9.06
CA LEU A 380 3.29 -11.59 10.23
C LEU A 380 3.59 -13.17 9.95
N LEU A 381 3.35 -14.24 10.78
CA LEU A 381 3.27 -15.73 10.48
C LEU A 381 3.02 -16.73 11.70
N LEU A 382 1.90 -17.51 11.77
CA LEU A 382 1.55 -18.52 12.85
C LEU A 382 1.43 -19.93 12.28
N LEU A 383 2.11 -20.93 12.85
CA LEU A 383 1.85 -22.35 12.50
C LEU A 383 1.04 -23.17 13.52
N GLN A 384 0.86 -22.69 14.75
CA GLN A 384 0.00 -23.18 15.86
C GLN A 384 -0.12 -21.95 16.82
N PRO A 385 -1.25 -21.37 17.35
CA PRO A 385 -2.74 -21.56 17.40
C PRO A 385 -3.65 -20.32 17.01
N ASP A 386 -4.97 -20.27 16.72
CA ASP A 386 -6.21 -21.10 16.77
C ASP A 386 -7.39 -20.28 17.29
N PRO A 387 -7.95 -19.30 16.54
CA PRO A 387 -8.42 -18.01 17.01
C PRO A 387 -9.91 -17.62 16.74
N GLU A 388 -10.24 -16.31 16.87
CA GLU A 388 -11.05 -15.73 17.95
C GLU A 388 -11.50 -14.19 17.78
N SER A 389 -10.70 -13.10 18.03
CA SER A 389 -10.77 -11.60 17.84
C SER A 389 -9.47 -10.66 18.07
N VAL A 390 -9.24 -9.36 17.76
CA VAL A 390 -8.00 -8.50 17.93
C VAL A 390 -8.41 -7.01 17.58
N SER A 391 -8.12 -5.92 18.33
CA SER A 391 -8.41 -4.47 17.99
C SER A 391 -7.11 -3.77 17.59
N ILE A 392 -6.88 -2.45 17.82
CA ILE A 392 -5.54 -1.82 17.83
C ILE A 392 -5.14 -1.21 19.21
N ALA A 393 -3.81 -1.00 19.48
CA ALA A 393 -3.07 -0.33 20.62
C ALA A 393 -1.53 -0.72 20.65
N ASP A 394 -0.63 -0.18 21.55
CA ASP A 394 0.89 -0.36 21.69
C ASP A 394 1.60 -0.90 23.05
N LEU A 395 1.96 -2.21 23.30
CA LEU A 395 2.43 -2.71 24.66
C LEU A 395 3.89 -2.52 25.07
N ASP A 396 4.86 -2.39 24.15
CA ASP A 396 6.22 -1.97 24.56
C ASP A 396 6.42 -0.46 24.61
N GLN A 397 5.30 0.27 24.41
CA GLN A 397 5.18 1.72 24.52
C GLN A 397 6.18 2.40 23.60
N ASN A 398 6.22 1.87 22.38
CA ASN A 398 7.15 2.23 21.32
C ASN A 398 6.63 3.42 20.49
N GLY A 399 5.30 3.67 20.53
CA GLY A 399 4.60 4.81 19.95
C GLY A 399 3.81 4.51 18.68
N LYS A 400 3.41 3.25 18.46
CA LYS A 400 2.56 2.78 17.34
C LYS A 400 2.14 1.32 17.60
N PRO A 401 1.02 0.84 17.04
CA PRO A 401 0.38 -0.33 17.61
C PRO A 401 1.04 -1.69 17.34
N ASP A 402 0.67 -2.71 18.10
CA ASP A 402 1.23 -4.07 18.16
C ASP A 402 0.10 -5.10 18.49
N MET A 403 0.31 -6.44 18.57
CA MET A 403 -0.76 -7.50 18.66
C MET A 403 -0.70 -8.59 19.74
N LEU A 404 -1.86 -8.94 20.30
CA LEU A 404 -2.13 -9.99 21.30
C LEU A 404 -2.83 -11.12 20.49
N LEU A 405 -3.66 -12.07 20.97
CA LEU A 405 -4.65 -12.85 20.15
C LEU A 405 -5.47 -13.74 21.13
N SER A 406 -5.95 -14.98 20.88
CA SER A 406 -6.83 -15.75 21.77
C SER A 406 -7.31 -17.15 21.38
N ALA A 407 -7.23 -18.06 22.35
CA ALA A 407 -6.72 -19.45 22.15
C ALA A 407 -7.81 -20.30 22.99
N PRO A 408 -8.48 -21.21 22.28
CA PRO A 408 -8.95 -22.50 22.75
C PRO A 408 -8.05 -23.63 23.13
N ALA A 409 -7.40 -24.30 22.17
CA ALA A 409 -7.13 -25.73 22.31
C ALA A 409 -5.69 -26.06 22.70
N THR A 410 -4.70 -25.31 22.23
CA THR A 410 -3.32 -25.36 22.76
C THR A 410 -3.23 -24.67 24.11
N GLY A 411 -4.05 -23.66 24.32
CA GLY A 411 -3.80 -22.64 25.31
C GLY A 411 -2.72 -21.66 24.87
N LEU A 412 -2.79 -20.47 25.48
CA LEU A 412 -1.88 -19.30 25.61
C LEU A 412 -2.55 -18.30 26.57
N ILE A 413 -1.90 -17.23 27.02
CA ILE A 413 -2.19 -15.78 26.83
C ILE A 413 -0.72 -15.14 27.00
N GLY A 414 -0.02 -14.49 26.03
CA GLY A 414 0.99 -13.39 26.25
C GLY A 414 1.98 -12.71 25.21
N TRP A 415 1.86 -11.39 24.91
CA TRP A 415 2.77 -10.27 24.39
C TRP A 415 3.75 -10.29 23.17
N PHE A 416 3.68 -9.31 22.23
CA PHE A 416 4.50 -9.13 20.99
C PHE A 416 5.70 -8.13 20.83
N PRO A 417 5.69 -6.87 21.32
CA PRO A 417 5.80 -5.61 20.50
C PRO A 417 7.06 -5.17 19.66
N ASN A 418 7.06 -3.94 19.12
CA ASN A 418 7.30 -3.46 17.70
C ASN A 418 8.64 -3.48 16.90
N LEU A 419 8.52 -3.12 15.60
CA LEU A 419 9.49 -3.07 14.47
C LEU A 419 9.39 -1.82 13.51
N GLY A 420 8.73 -1.89 12.34
CA GLY A 420 8.77 -0.85 11.27
C GLY A 420 8.54 -1.34 9.81
N ASN A 421 7.51 -0.85 9.10
CA ASN A 421 7.13 -1.09 7.72
C ASN A 421 7.07 -2.58 7.27
N ALA A 422 6.00 -3.31 7.50
CA ALA A 422 5.47 -4.54 6.85
C ALA A 422 6.25 -5.83 7.01
N ARG A 423 7.08 -5.95 8.04
CA ARG A 423 7.27 -7.27 8.65
C ARG A 423 7.46 -7.16 10.14
N PHE A 424 6.51 -7.80 10.78
CA PHE A 424 6.42 -8.18 12.16
C PHE A 424 7.54 -9.31 12.49
N GLY A 425 7.69 -9.99 13.68
CA GLY A 425 8.89 -10.79 14.14
C GLY A 425 8.89 -12.35 14.50
N SER A 426 9.21 -12.79 15.76
CA SER A 426 8.80 -14.08 16.49
C SER A 426 8.99 -14.17 18.07
N LEU A 427 8.20 -14.94 18.86
CA LEU A 427 8.45 -15.61 20.20
C LEU A 427 8.64 -14.86 21.59
N ARG A 428 7.71 -14.96 22.60
CA ARG A 428 7.76 -14.35 24.00
C ARG A 428 6.92 -14.99 25.20
N ALA A 429 5.57 -14.86 25.34
CA ALA A 429 4.58 -15.34 26.40
C ALA A 429 4.44 -14.60 27.78
N VAL A 430 3.24 -14.58 28.39
CA VAL A 430 2.82 -13.86 29.64
C VAL A 430 2.24 -14.82 30.68
N ALA A 431 1.05 -15.34 30.43
CA ALA A 431 0.36 -16.34 31.20
C ALA A 431 0.60 -17.76 30.67
N THR A 432 0.28 -18.78 31.50
CA THR A 432 0.46 -20.21 31.15
C THR A 432 -0.47 -21.17 31.92
N ASP A 433 -0.94 -22.23 31.25
CA ASP A 433 -1.38 -23.53 31.83
C ASP A 433 -2.75 -23.60 32.56
N LEU A 434 -3.61 -22.59 32.42
CA LEU A 434 -4.90 -22.50 33.13
C LEU A 434 -6.09 -23.19 32.35
N LYS A 435 -7.30 -22.60 32.19
CA LYS A 435 -8.43 -23.24 31.49
C LYS A 435 -9.38 -22.35 30.69
N GLN A 436 -9.55 -22.75 29.43
CA GLN A 436 -10.58 -22.30 28.49
C GLN A 436 -10.93 -20.78 28.58
N PRO A 437 -9.96 -19.83 28.69
CA PRO A 437 -10.10 -18.33 28.51
C PRO A 437 -11.16 -17.91 27.55
N ILE A 438 -11.84 -16.75 27.52
CA ILE A 438 -12.75 -16.48 26.36
C ILE A 438 -12.74 -15.09 25.65
N ASP A 439 -12.78 -13.95 26.33
CA ASP A 439 -12.71 -12.62 25.66
C ASP A 439 -11.78 -11.68 26.43
N ALA A 440 -11.23 -10.63 25.81
CA ALA A 440 -10.46 -9.61 26.52
C ALA A 440 -10.25 -8.27 25.81
N PHE A 441 -10.04 -7.15 26.50
CA PHE A 441 -10.25 -5.81 25.90
C PHE A 441 -9.43 -4.68 26.48
N ALA A 442 -9.29 -3.59 25.69
CA ALA A 442 -8.42 -2.41 25.78
C ALA A 442 -8.76 -1.39 26.90
N ALA A 443 -7.96 -1.34 27.97
CA ALA A 443 -8.05 -0.37 29.08
C ALA A 443 -6.82 -0.22 30.02
N ASP A 444 -6.42 1.00 30.40
CA ASP A 444 -5.48 1.30 31.51
C ASP A 444 -6.15 1.08 32.89
N LEU A 445 -6.49 -0.17 33.20
CA LEU A 445 -7.27 -0.57 34.38
C LEU A 445 -6.69 -0.21 35.75
N ASN A 446 -5.44 0.24 35.80
CA ASN A 446 -4.84 0.75 37.03
C ASN A 446 -4.39 2.21 36.94
N GLY A 447 -4.74 2.93 35.88
CA GLY A 447 -4.52 4.37 35.74
C GLY A 447 -3.06 4.76 35.99
N ASP A 448 -2.11 3.88 35.68
CA ASP A 448 -0.67 4.13 35.82
C ASP A 448 0.03 4.35 34.48
N LEU A 449 -0.75 4.35 33.38
CA LEU A 449 -0.32 4.47 32.00
C LEU A 449 0.68 3.37 31.61
N LEU A 450 0.68 2.25 32.34
CA LEU A 450 1.12 0.93 31.88
C LEU A 450 -0.17 0.14 31.75
N PRO A 451 -0.73 0.02 30.55
CA PRO A 451 -2.14 -0.35 30.48
C PRO A 451 -2.33 -1.87 30.72
N ASP A 452 -3.54 -2.46 30.86
CA ASP A 452 -3.73 -3.67 31.71
C ASP A 452 -4.58 -4.89 31.23
N VAL A 453 -3.92 -5.99 30.82
CA VAL A 453 -4.48 -7.27 30.31
C VAL A 453 -5.74 -7.88 31.02
N LEU A 454 -6.99 -7.52 30.64
CA LEU A 454 -8.40 -7.92 31.06
C LEU A 454 -9.31 -9.09 30.41
N THR A 455 -9.69 -10.21 31.11
CA THR A 455 -10.56 -11.40 30.70
C THR A 455 -11.43 -12.09 31.82
N ILE A 456 -12.04 -13.31 31.70
CA ILE A 456 -13.12 -13.88 32.62
C ILE A 456 -13.16 -15.44 32.96
N GLN A 457 -12.84 -15.93 34.17
CA GLN A 457 -12.27 -17.27 34.52
C GLN A 457 -13.18 -18.51 34.78
N GLY A 458 -12.58 -19.69 34.50
CA GLY A 458 -12.93 -20.99 35.09
C GLY A 458 -14.19 -21.64 34.52
N ALA A 459 -14.58 -22.85 34.94
CA ALA A 459 -15.85 -23.43 34.46
C ALA A 459 -17.08 -22.75 35.13
N LYS A 460 -17.10 -21.41 35.16
CA LYS A 460 -17.95 -20.49 35.94
C LYS A 460 -18.16 -19.12 35.28
N ALA A 461 -17.22 -18.62 34.48
CA ALA A 461 -17.15 -17.22 34.03
C ALA A 461 -16.92 -16.23 35.18
N GLN A 462 -15.66 -15.84 35.41
CA GLN A 462 -15.19 -14.97 36.51
C GLN A 462 -14.24 -13.80 36.07
N PRO A 463 -14.70 -12.57 35.73
CA PRO A 463 -13.84 -11.46 35.25
C PRO A 463 -12.55 -11.23 36.03
N GLY A 464 -11.56 -10.65 35.34
CA GLY A 464 -10.24 -10.34 35.85
C GLY A 464 -9.14 -10.07 34.84
N TYR A 465 -8.17 -9.27 35.26
CA TYR A 465 -7.05 -8.82 34.43
C TYR A 465 -5.69 -9.19 35.02
N TYR A 466 -4.61 -8.84 34.34
CA TYR A 466 -3.24 -8.77 34.83
C TYR A 466 -2.76 -7.32 34.80
N PRO A 467 -2.22 -6.80 35.89
CA PRO A 467 -1.52 -5.53 35.82
C PRO A 467 -0.24 -5.63 34.98
N ALA A 468 -0.01 -4.64 34.13
CA ALA A 468 1.26 -4.46 33.44
C ALA A 468 2.38 -3.92 34.31
N LEU A 469 3.58 -4.07 33.77
CA LEU A 469 4.87 -3.72 34.34
C LEU A 469 5.77 -3.06 33.29
N GLY A 470 5.21 -2.74 32.11
CA GLY A 470 5.82 -2.05 30.98
C GLY A 470 6.81 -2.89 30.17
N ASN A 471 6.96 -2.50 28.90
CA ASN A 471 7.74 -3.24 27.89
C ASN A 471 7.13 -4.63 27.66
N GLY A 472 5.80 -4.72 27.52
CA GLY A 472 5.01 -5.95 27.44
C GLY A 472 5.28 -6.98 28.55
N ARG A 473 5.10 -6.67 29.84
CA ARG A 473 5.35 -7.65 30.91
C ARG A 473 4.39 -7.49 32.08
N PHE A 474 3.90 -8.59 32.64
CA PHE A 474 2.69 -8.54 33.49
C PHE A 474 2.81 -9.30 34.80
N ALA A 475 1.81 -9.11 35.66
CA ALA A 475 1.74 -9.58 37.03
C ALA A 475 1.11 -10.99 37.17
N ASP A 476 0.60 -11.31 38.38
CA ASP A 476 -0.26 -12.48 38.61
C ASP A 476 -1.73 -12.08 38.39
N PHE A 477 -2.52 -13.03 37.90
CA PHE A 477 -3.93 -12.82 37.55
C PHE A 477 -4.72 -12.26 38.73
N VAL A 478 -5.42 -11.15 38.50
CA VAL A 478 -6.36 -10.53 39.42
C VAL A 478 -7.72 -11.17 39.17
N PRO A 479 -8.19 -12.13 40.01
CA PRO A 479 -9.57 -12.56 39.95
C PRO A 479 -10.43 -11.46 40.52
N LEU A 480 -11.57 -11.24 39.91
CA LEU A 480 -12.43 -10.19 40.37
C LEU A 480 -13.92 -10.50 40.22
N LEU A 481 -14.42 -11.60 39.64
CA LEU A 481 -15.73 -12.11 40.13
C LEU A 481 -15.55 -12.86 41.47
N PRO A 482 -16.32 -12.58 42.54
CA PRO A 482 -16.32 -13.39 43.73
C PRO A 482 -16.88 -14.74 43.34
N ASP A 483 -16.23 -15.82 43.77
CA ASP A 483 -16.51 -17.21 43.37
C ASP A 483 -17.98 -17.68 43.46
N SER A 484 -18.86 -16.88 44.07
CA SER A 484 -20.31 -17.09 44.22
C SER A 484 -21.18 -16.73 43.01
N VAL A 485 -20.66 -16.09 41.98
CA VAL A 485 -21.44 -15.64 40.80
C VAL A 485 -20.96 -16.34 39.52
N GLU A 486 -21.88 -16.61 38.56
CA GLU A 486 -21.68 -17.54 37.42
C GLU A 486 -22.64 -17.21 36.25
N PHE A 487 -22.18 -17.09 34.98
CA PHE A 487 -22.91 -16.45 33.86
C PHE A 487 -23.09 -17.27 32.57
N ASN A 488 -24.30 -17.76 32.25
CA ASN A 488 -24.63 -18.63 31.09
C ASN A 488 -24.50 -18.03 29.66
N GLY A 489 -23.49 -17.19 29.42
CA GLY A 489 -22.76 -17.20 28.15
C GLY A 489 -22.10 -15.88 27.74
N LEU A 490 -20.85 -15.64 28.17
CA LEU A 490 -20.15 -14.34 28.40
C LEU A 490 -19.34 -13.68 27.24
N ASN A 491 -19.34 -12.35 27.03
CA ASN A 491 -18.72 -11.61 25.88
C ASN A 491 -18.71 -10.01 26.02
N ILE A 492 -18.05 -9.16 25.16
CA ILE A 492 -17.79 -7.65 25.31
C ILE A 492 -17.45 -6.75 24.00
N HIS A 493 -17.38 -5.36 23.96
CA HIS A 493 -16.79 -4.41 22.88
C HIS A 493 -15.97 -3.08 23.23
N ALA A 494 -16.32 -1.76 23.02
CA ALA A 494 -15.55 -0.53 23.54
C ALA A 494 -16.08 0.98 23.36
N ALA A 495 -16.17 1.89 24.41
CA ALA A 495 -16.12 3.43 24.38
C ALA A 495 -16.41 4.18 25.76
N ASP A 496 -15.98 5.45 25.98
CA ASP A 496 -16.18 6.29 27.22
C ASP A 496 -17.65 6.68 27.48
N ALA A 497 -17.97 7.28 28.64
CA ALA A 497 -19.35 7.26 29.13
C ALA A 497 -19.80 8.03 30.38
N ASN A 498 -18.87 8.72 31.05
CA ASN A 498 -19.15 9.61 32.17
C ASN A 498 -18.41 10.95 32.02
N ASP A 499 -17.62 11.08 30.95
CA ASP A 499 -16.61 12.11 30.70
C ASP A 499 -15.66 12.36 31.89
N ASP A 500 -15.16 11.30 32.51
CA ASP A 500 -14.04 11.37 33.45
C ASP A 500 -12.73 10.79 32.86
N GLY A 501 -12.78 10.44 31.57
CA GLY A 501 -11.63 10.17 30.68
C GLY A 501 -11.00 8.80 30.92
N LYS A 502 -11.88 7.83 31.13
CA LYS A 502 -11.74 6.58 31.91
C LYS A 502 -13.14 5.90 31.90
N GLN A 503 -13.27 4.56 31.89
CA GLN A 503 -14.44 3.87 31.24
C GLN A 503 -15.31 2.64 31.84
N ASP A 504 -15.72 2.36 33.12
CA ASP A 504 -16.53 1.23 33.81
C ASP A 504 -16.81 -0.19 33.21
N LEU A 505 -17.24 -1.31 33.88
CA LEU A 505 -17.43 -2.70 33.27
C LEU A 505 -18.90 -3.27 33.05
N PHE A 506 -19.41 -3.47 31.81
CA PHE A 506 -20.81 -3.82 31.45
C PHE A 506 -20.97 -5.32 30.85
N LEU A 507 -20.46 -6.46 31.39
CA LEU A 507 -20.80 -7.96 31.19
C LEU A 507 -22.21 -8.63 30.81
N SER A 508 -22.77 -8.65 29.57
CA SER A 508 -24.13 -9.26 29.14
C SER A 508 -24.69 -10.76 29.13
N GLY A 509 -24.84 -11.53 30.23
CA GLY A 509 -25.53 -12.86 30.12
C GLY A 509 -25.47 -14.07 31.11
N ALA A 510 -26.01 -15.24 30.72
CA ALA A 510 -27.11 -15.92 31.44
C ALA A 510 -26.91 -16.59 32.85
N LEU A 511 -26.55 -15.90 33.96
CA LEU A 511 -26.84 -16.36 35.35
C LEU A 511 -27.86 -17.49 35.48
N ALA A 512 -27.49 -18.52 36.24
CA ALA A 512 -28.25 -19.75 36.42
C ALA A 512 -29.62 -19.59 37.14
N ARG A 513 -30.20 -18.38 37.19
CA ARG A 513 -31.50 -18.06 37.82
C ARG A 513 -32.43 -17.16 36.99
N ALA A 514 -31.92 -16.20 36.22
CA ALA A 514 -32.59 -15.50 35.10
C ALA A 514 -31.75 -14.30 34.62
N ASP A 515 -32.12 -13.76 33.46
CA ASP A 515 -31.32 -12.92 32.57
C ASP A 515 -31.06 -11.43 32.99
N ALA A 516 -29.85 -11.11 33.48
CA ALA A 516 -29.40 -9.96 34.28
C ALA A 516 -28.85 -8.68 33.51
N VAL A 517 -28.31 -7.50 34.04
CA VAL A 517 -27.45 -6.28 33.54
C VAL A 517 -27.05 -5.44 34.76
N LEU A 518 -25.93 -4.74 34.67
CA LEU A 518 -24.91 -4.63 35.69
C LEU A 518 -23.73 -3.72 35.36
N LEU A 519 -23.83 -2.50 35.77
CA LEU A 519 -22.95 -1.44 35.35
C LEU A 519 -21.95 -1.11 36.45
N LEU A 520 -20.65 -1.05 36.12
CA LEU A 520 -19.59 -1.24 37.10
C LEU A 520 -18.29 -0.42 36.92
N VAL A 521 -18.40 0.90 37.11
CA VAL A 521 -17.57 1.78 37.98
C VAL A 521 -16.12 1.35 38.30
N ASN A 522 -15.08 2.03 37.76
CA ASN A 522 -13.69 2.06 38.31
C ASN A 522 -13.37 3.29 39.20
N ALA A 523 -13.53 3.12 40.50
CA ALA A 523 -12.96 4.02 41.52
C ALA A 523 -11.43 4.31 41.40
N GLY A 524 -10.71 3.71 40.44
CA GLY A 524 -9.39 4.11 39.97
C GLY A 524 -8.24 3.35 40.63
N ALA A 525 -7.12 3.22 39.93
CA ALA A 525 -5.94 2.48 40.40
C ALA A 525 -6.21 0.98 40.65
N GLY A 526 -6.98 0.36 39.75
CA GLY A 526 -7.46 -1.00 39.93
C GLY A 526 -8.40 -1.06 41.12
N GLN A 527 -9.39 -0.15 41.19
CA GLN A 527 -10.44 -0.15 42.21
C GLN A 527 -11.78 0.08 41.54
N PHE A 528 -12.82 -0.67 41.93
CA PHE A 528 -14.10 -0.69 41.23
C PHE A 528 -15.27 -0.73 42.22
N GLU A 529 -16.47 -0.28 41.85
CA GLU A 529 -17.50 0.13 42.82
C GLU A 529 -18.69 -0.83 43.09
N ALA A 530 -19.87 -0.63 42.49
CA ALA A 530 -21.15 -1.01 43.11
C ALA A 530 -22.23 -1.55 42.13
N PRO A 531 -22.26 -2.86 41.83
CA PRO A 531 -22.81 -3.38 40.58
C PRO A 531 -24.27 -3.15 40.25
N LEU A 532 -24.56 -2.65 39.04
CA LEU A 532 -25.71 -1.77 38.91
C LEU A 532 -26.75 -2.06 37.82
N ASN A 533 -28.03 -1.95 38.20
CA ASN A 533 -29.06 -2.87 37.72
C ASN A 533 -30.38 -2.27 37.24
N LEU A 534 -30.40 -1.04 36.72
CA LEU A 534 -31.11 -0.75 35.48
C LEU A 534 -32.43 -1.59 35.28
N ALA A 535 -32.55 -2.44 34.25
CA ALA A 535 -33.78 -2.96 33.67
C ALA A 535 -34.90 -3.52 34.54
N SER A 536 -35.83 -2.62 34.62
CA SER A 536 -37.15 -2.69 33.98
C SER A 536 -37.22 -2.42 32.43
N LEU A 537 -36.09 -2.35 31.72
CA LEU A 537 -35.72 -1.30 30.75
C LEU A 537 -35.14 -1.84 29.45
N LEU A 538 -34.91 -3.16 29.42
CA LEU A 538 -34.55 -3.91 28.24
C LEU A 538 -35.61 -4.96 27.82
N PRO A 539 -36.82 -4.67 27.31
CA PRO A 539 -37.74 -5.75 26.95
C PRO A 539 -37.26 -6.82 25.94
N GLY A 540 -36.12 -6.68 25.25
CA GLY A 540 -35.78 -7.40 24.01
C GLY A 540 -34.50 -8.27 23.85
N GLY A 541 -33.24 -7.80 23.94
CA GLY A 541 -32.01 -8.58 23.70
C GLY A 541 -30.75 -7.94 23.05
N PHE A 542 -29.59 -8.62 22.85
CA PHE A 542 -28.33 -7.94 22.42
C PHE A 542 -27.23 -8.71 21.60
N CYS A 543 -26.54 -8.01 20.66
CA CYS A 543 -25.57 -8.41 19.59
C CYS A 543 -25.37 -7.31 18.47
N GLN A 544 -24.72 -6.17 18.75
CA GLN A 544 -23.66 -5.48 17.97
C GLN A 544 -23.08 -4.37 18.89
N ARG A 545 -22.20 -3.51 18.39
CA ARG A 545 -20.81 -3.49 18.83
C ARG A 545 -20.10 -2.14 18.70
N GLU A 546 -20.69 -1.07 18.15
CA GLU A 546 -20.00 0.23 18.02
C GLU A 546 -20.83 1.48 18.36
N HIS A 547 -20.13 2.62 18.41
CA HIS A 547 -20.10 3.64 19.49
C HIS A 547 -19.83 5.05 18.82
N PRO A 548 -20.81 6.00 18.78
CA PRO A 548 -21.11 6.79 17.54
C PRO A 548 -21.38 8.35 17.20
N ASP A 549 -20.68 9.48 17.34
CA ASP A 549 -21.14 10.92 17.02
C ASP A 549 -22.47 11.40 16.19
N MET A 550 -23.28 12.37 16.72
CA MET A 550 -24.80 12.66 16.62
C MET A 550 -25.28 14.12 16.60
N ASP A 551 -25.68 14.61 17.78
CA ASP A 551 -26.34 15.89 17.97
C ASP A 551 -25.29 17.01 17.96
N HIS A 552 -24.03 16.58 18.04
CA HIS A 552 -22.70 17.11 17.83
C HIS A 552 -22.34 18.03 19.09
N ASP A 553 -22.27 17.60 20.39
CA ASP A 553 -21.85 18.42 21.59
C ASP A 553 -21.11 17.68 22.80
N GLY A 554 -21.06 16.32 23.02
CA GLY A 554 -20.03 15.65 23.89
C GLY A 554 -19.86 14.10 24.20
N ASP A 555 -20.62 13.11 23.69
CA ASP A 555 -21.16 11.97 24.47
C ASP A 555 -21.44 10.55 23.74
N PRO A 556 -20.52 9.55 23.59
CA PRO A 556 -20.60 8.24 22.81
C PRO A 556 -21.64 7.08 22.95
N ASP A 557 -22.62 6.87 22.00
CA ASP A 557 -24.07 6.32 21.96
C ASP A 557 -24.76 4.96 21.45
N LEU A 558 -25.97 4.60 22.03
CA LEU A 558 -26.63 3.23 22.08
C LEU A 558 -27.99 2.96 21.36
N LEU A 559 -28.13 1.83 20.62
CA LEU A 559 -29.28 1.47 19.75
C LEU A 559 -29.73 -0.03 19.68
N TYR A 560 -30.95 -0.29 19.17
CA TYR A 560 -31.56 -1.63 19.05
C TYR A 560 -32.76 -1.87 18.12
N ARG A 561 -32.54 -2.89 17.33
CA ARG A 561 -33.49 -3.95 17.05
C ARG A 561 -34.49 -4.30 18.15
N GLU A 562 -35.72 -4.75 17.87
CA GLU A 562 -36.49 -5.59 18.83
C GLU A 562 -37.24 -6.81 18.17
N GLU A 563 -36.53 -7.91 17.76
CA GLU A 563 -36.94 -9.17 17.03
C GLU A 563 -38.43 -9.65 17.19
N PRO A 564 -39.01 -10.59 16.41
CA PRO A 564 -38.53 -11.27 15.19
C PRO A 564 -38.77 -10.55 13.85
N ASN A 565 -37.67 -10.37 13.09
CA ASN A 565 -37.44 -10.19 11.63
C ASN A 565 -36.96 -8.82 11.06
N SER A 566 -37.73 -7.71 11.03
CA SER A 566 -37.36 -6.47 10.25
C SER A 566 -37.75 -4.95 10.52
N LYS A 567 -37.02 -4.11 11.33
CA LYS A 567 -37.46 -2.72 11.79
C LYS A 567 -36.48 -1.70 12.45
N LEU A 568 -36.79 -0.39 12.70
CA LEU A 568 -35.93 0.62 13.42
C LEU A 568 -36.51 1.79 14.32
N TYR A 569 -35.91 2.04 15.53
CA TYR A 569 -36.04 3.18 16.52
C TYR A 569 -34.83 3.28 17.58
N TRP A 570 -34.61 4.40 18.33
CA TRP A 570 -33.45 4.82 19.27
C TRP A 570 -33.80 5.03 20.83
N ARG A 571 -32.97 5.51 21.83
CA ARG A 571 -33.04 5.83 23.40
C ARG A 571 -31.79 6.94 23.43
N PRO A 572 -31.83 8.14 24.08
CA PRO A 572 -30.68 9.06 24.53
C PRO A 572 -30.73 9.71 25.95
N ASN A 573 -29.97 10.76 26.46
CA ASN A 573 -29.43 10.96 27.88
C ASN A 573 -29.12 12.31 28.71
N ASP A 574 -29.26 12.41 30.06
CA ASP A 574 -28.98 13.62 30.95
C ASP A 574 -27.55 13.57 31.68
N GLY A 575 -27.17 13.91 32.97
CA GLY A 575 -25.70 13.91 33.48
C GLY A 575 -25.07 13.03 34.67
N ASP A 576 -24.12 12.04 34.43
CA ASP A 576 -23.60 10.71 35.06
C ASP A 576 -24.38 9.28 35.05
N GLY A 577 -25.03 8.88 33.93
CA GLY A 577 -26.21 7.96 33.66
C GLY A 577 -27.76 8.40 33.62
N ASN A 578 -28.47 9.18 32.73
CA ASN A 578 -29.82 9.88 32.99
C ASN A 578 -30.87 9.91 31.82
N TYR A 579 -30.57 9.38 30.63
CA TYR A 579 -31.53 8.70 29.77
C TYR A 579 -32.63 9.43 28.96
N GLY A 580 -32.74 10.75 28.72
CA GLY A 580 -33.41 11.25 27.48
C GLY A 580 -34.63 10.48 26.85
N SER A 581 -34.84 10.43 25.52
CA SER A 581 -36.13 10.14 24.81
C SER A 581 -36.22 9.01 23.78
N ALA A 582 -36.96 9.32 22.70
CA ALA A 582 -37.72 8.39 21.91
C ALA A 582 -38.53 8.99 20.74
N ILE A 583 -38.17 8.72 19.47
CA ILE A 583 -38.91 8.84 18.16
C ILE A 583 -38.35 7.76 17.09
N PRO A 584 -38.87 7.50 15.83
CA PRO A 584 -38.35 6.36 14.98
C PRO A 584 -38.54 6.28 13.41
N VAL A 585 -37.78 5.34 12.79
CA VAL A 585 -36.79 5.58 11.70
C VAL A 585 -37.05 5.15 10.25
N ILE A 586 -37.92 4.18 9.97
CA ILE A 586 -38.35 3.98 8.57
C ILE A 586 -39.83 3.68 8.46
N ASP A 587 -40.38 3.77 7.26
CA ASP A 587 -41.63 3.09 6.95
C ASP A 587 -41.22 1.64 6.67
N THR A 588 -40.68 1.35 5.50
CA THR A 588 -41.28 0.29 4.71
C THR A 588 -40.83 -1.19 4.86
N VAL A 589 -39.79 -1.60 5.61
CA VAL A 589 -38.90 -2.68 5.07
C VAL A 589 -38.04 -3.57 6.00
N GLU A 590 -37.42 -4.60 5.43
CA GLU A 590 -36.52 -5.61 6.03
C GLU A 590 -35.07 -5.48 5.47
N PHE A 591 -33.98 -6.02 6.08
CA PHE A 591 -32.59 -5.49 5.91
C PHE A 591 -31.26 -6.33 5.76
N VAL A 592 -30.57 -6.45 4.62
CA VAL A 592 -29.51 -7.47 4.41
C VAL A 592 -28.05 -7.02 4.45
N SER A 593 -27.75 -5.73 4.58
CA SER A 593 -26.49 -5.23 5.16
C SER A 593 -26.78 -4.14 6.22
N LEU A 594 -25.82 -3.29 6.67
CA LEU A 594 -25.93 -2.14 7.61
C LEU A 594 -24.66 -1.32 7.71
N GLN A 595 -24.69 0.04 7.73
CA GLN A 595 -23.62 1.06 7.97
C GLN A 595 -24.13 2.52 8.14
N VAL A 596 -23.29 3.54 8.47
CA VAL A 596 -23.69 4.97 8.69
C VAL A 596 -22.65 6.15 8.43
N ALA A 597 -22.93 7.26 7.68
CA ALA A 597 -22.13 8.52 7.45
C ALA A 597 -22.91 9.59 6.56
N ASP A 598 -22.45 10.82 6.13
CA ASP A 598 -23.16 12.14 5.74
C ASP A 598 -23.45 12.90 4.32
N LEU A 599 -22.87 12.77 3.12
CA LEU A 599 -23.23 13.44 1.78
C LEU A 599 -23.34 14.94 1.34
N ASN A 600 -23.57 15.98 2.13
CA ASN A 600 -24.04 17.29 1.64
C ASN A 600 -23.59 18.67 2.29
N GLY A 601 -22.54 18.74 3.12
CA GLY A 601 -22.00 19.77 4.07
C GLY A 601 -22.66 20.12 5.46
N ASP A 602 -23.02 19.20 6.41
CA ASP A 602 -24.11 19.33 7.45
C ASP A 602 -24.19 18.60 8.83
N GLU A 603 -23.17 17.97 9.41
CA GLU A 603 -22.99 17.96 10.90
C GLU A 603 -24.19 17.49 11.85
N PHE A 604 -25.09 16.54 11.44
CA PHE A 604 -26.24 15.85 12.12
C PHE A 604 -26.65 14.42 11.56
N PRO A 605 -25.74 13.49 11.29
CA PRO A 605 -25.90 12.03 11.03
C PRO A 605 -26.59 11.02 10.01
N ASP A 606 -26.61 11.00 8.66
CA ASP A 606 -27.41 10.04 7.78
C ASP A 606 -26.86 8.73 7.09
N ILE A 607 -27.48 8.17 6.02
CA ILE A 607 -27.36 6.73 5.68
C ILE A 607 -27.71 6.18 4.25
N ILE A 608 -27.41 4.90 3.98
CA ILE A 608 -27.66 4.01 2.79
C ILE A 608 -27.83 2.50 3.18
N VAL A 609 -28.13 1.56 2.27
CA VAL A 609 -28.39 0.12 2.55
C VAL A 609 -27.53 -0.88 1.75
N GLY A 610 -27.35 -2.13 2.21
CA GLY A 610 -27.21 -3.30 1.32
C GLY A 610 -28.45 -4.16 1.18
N ALA A 611 -29.20 -3.93 0.10
CA ALA A 611 -30.52 -4.51 -0.11
C ALA A 611 -30.54 -5.58 -1.19
N PRO A 612 -31.70 -6.19 -1.53
CA PRO A 612 -31.75 -7.43 -2.24
C PRO A 612 -32.07 -7.32 -3.77
N ASN A 613 -32.45 -6.21 -4.42
CA ASN A 613 -32.62 -6.20 -5.91
C ASN A 613 -31.57 -5.47 -6.74
N GLY A 614 -30.63 -4.75 -6.14
CA GLY A 614 -29.64 -3.88 -6.78
C GLY A 614 -30.08 -2.41 -7.01
N ALA A 615 -31.06 -1.88 -6.26
CA ALA A 615 -31.61 -0.52 -6.35
C ALA A 615 -31.20 0.46 -5.22
N ILE A 616 -29.98 0.99 -5.27
CA ILE A 616 -29.40 1.97 -4.33
C ILE A 616 -30.33 3.19 -4.03
N ALA A 617 -30.15 3.85 -2.89
CA ALA A 617 -30.92 4.93 -2.26
C ALA A 617 -30.25 5.37 -0.96
N TRP A 618 -30.47 6.60 -0.57
CA TRP A 618 -29.90 7.35 0.53
C TRP A 618 -31.08 8.05 1.27
N PHE A 619 -30.80 8.86 2.25
CA PHE A 619 -31.69 9.40 3.24
C PHE A 619 -31.65 10.97 3.10
N GLU A 620 -32.33 11.75 3.95
CA GLU A 620 -32.29 13.23 4.07
C GLU A 620 -33.05 13.57 5.38
N ASN A 621 -32.54 14.09 6.49
CA ASN A 621 -31.25 14.61 6.92
C ASN A 621 -31.55 16.07 7.34
N GLN A 622 -31.75 16.28 8.64
CA GLN A 622 -32.46 17.34 9.32
C GLN A 622 -32.52 17.08 10.87
N GLN A 623 -31.83 17.86 11.72
CA GLN A 623 -32.43 19.03 12.44
C GLN A 623 -31.58 19.65 13.60
N ALA A 624 -30.33 19.24 13.87
CA ALA A 624 -30.06 18.61 15.18
C ALA A 624 -31.06 17.48 15.29
N GLY A 625 -30.68 16.43 14.54
CA GLY A 625 -31.38 15.18 14.36
C GLY A 625 -32.79 15.09 14.93
N GLN A 626 -33.77 15.44 14.12
CA GLN A 626 -35.18 15.36 14.53
C GLN A 626 -36.13 15.07 13.38
N THR A 627 -35.59 14.68 12.22
CA THR A 627 -36.35 14.46 10.98
C THR A 627 -35.60 13.70 9.92
N PHE A 628 -36.41 13.13 9.01
CA PHE A 628 -36.06 12.00 8.19
C PHE A 628 -37.00 11.93 6.93
N VAL A 629 -36.45 11.86 5.69
CA VAL A 629 -36.96 11.73 4.29
C VAL A 629 -36.19 10.79 3.28
N GLN A 630 -36.90 10.02 2.44
CA GLN A 630 -36.37 9.00 1.49
C GLN A 630 -35.74 9.49 0.15
N ARG A 631 -34.54 9.01 -0.28
CA ARG A 631 -33.83 9.38 -1.53
C ARG A 631 -33.29 8.22 -2.42
N ASP A 632 -33.98 7.78 -3.49
CA ASP A 632 -33.46 6.70 -4.36
C ASP A 632 -32.21 7.09 -5.22
N ILE A 633 -31.17 6.22 -5.29
CA ILE A 633 -29.88 6.44 -5.99
C ILE A 633 -29.74 5.57 -7.26
N ALA A 634 -29.87 4.24 -7.16
CA ALA A 634 -29.75 3.31 -8.28
C ALA A 634 -30.95 2.38 -8.40
N ALA A 635 -30.99 1.60 -9.49
CA ALA A 635 -32.15 0.83 -9.86
C ALA A 635 -31.83 -0.63 -10.21
N ALA A 636 -32.31 -1.53 -9.35
CA ALA A 636 -32.40 -2.99 -9.43
C ALA A 636 -31.42 -3.70 -10.40
N ALA A 637 -30.13 -3.65 -10.08
CA ALA A 637 -29.03 -4.29 -10.80
C ALA A 637 -28.37 -5.45 -10.03
N ALA A 638 -28.57 -6.67 -10.53
CA ALA A 638 -27.72 -7.85 -10.32
C ALA A 638 -27.12 -8.09 -8.91
N ILE A 639 -28.00 -8.47 -7.97
CA ILE A 639 -27.71 -9.11 -6.68
C ILE A 639 -26.33 -8.81 -6.06
N GLN A 640 -26.24 -7.67 -5.37
CA GLN A 640 -25.15 -7.23 -4.50
C GLN A 640 -25.07 -8.06 -3.19
N ARG A 641 -24.38 -7.59 -2.13
CA ARG A 641 -24.74 -7.92 -0.72
C ARG A 641 -24.04 -7.07 0.33
N ALA A 642 -22.72 -7.13 0.32
CA ALA A 642 -21.89 -5.97 0.03
C ALA A 642 -22.73 -4.73 -0.33
N ILE A 643 -22.69 -3.63 0.44
CA ILE A 643 -22.85 -2.20 0.03
C ILE A 643 -21.81 -1.30 0.79
N VAL A 644 -21.02 -0.39 0.13
CA VAL A 644 -19.87 0.48 0.65
C VAL A 644 -20.27 1.96 0.50
N ALA A 645 -19.49 3.02 0.88
CA ALA A 645 -19.21 4.50 0.69
C ALA A 645 -17.74 4.88 1.14
N LEU A 646 -17.01 5.84 0.50
CA LEU A 646 -15.59 6.26 0.80
C LEU A 646 -15.06 7.46 -0.02
N ASP A 647 -13.77 7.81 -0.11
CA ASP A 647 -13.24 8.99 -0.86
C ASP A 647 -12.43 8.62 -2.10
N PHE A 648 -12.95 7.78 -2.97
CA PHE A 648 -12.07 7.11 -3.93
C PHE A 648 -11.47 7.96 -5.06
N ASP A 649 -11.67 9.27 -4.98
CA ASP A 649 -11.13 10.34 -5.80
C ASP A 649 -10.10 11.21 -5.02
N GLY A 650 -10.31 11.42 -3.71
CA GLY A 650 -9.39 12.07 -2.76
C GLY A 650 -9.71 13.55 -2.58
N ASP A 651 -11.01 13.89 -2.50
CA ASP A 651 -11.49 15.27 -2.54
C ASP A 651 -12.41 15.70 -1.37
N GLY A 652 -12.72 14.79 -0.44
CA GLY A 652 -13.62 15.02 0.69
C GLY A 652 -15.11 14.85 0.37
N ASP A 653 -15.48 14.55 -0.89
CA ASP A 653 -16.84 14.20 -1.29
C ASP A 653 -16.93 12.67 -1.46
N GLN A 654 -17.93 12.02 -0.86
CA GLN A 654 -17.78 10.63 -0.43
C GLN A 654 -18.59 9.77 -1.46
N ASP A 655 -18.21 8.55 -1.87
CA ASP A 655 -18.13 8.13 -3.31
C ASP A 655 -18.64 6.68 -3.62
N ILE A 656 -19.34 6.23 -4.74
CA ILE A 656 -20.10 4.90 -4.84
C ILE A 656 -19.40 3.72 -5.52
N TRP A 657 -19.73 2.47 -5.16
CA TRP A 657 -19.64 1.22 -5.92
C TRP A 657 -20.33 -0.07 -5.46
N THR A 658 -20.49 -0.97 -6.44
CA THR A 658 -21.03 -2.34 -6.27
C THR A 658 -20.14 -3.51 -6.65
N ALA A 659 -20.30 -4.64 -5.93
CA ALA A 659 -20.02 -5.97 -6.44
C ALA A 659 -21.17 -6.99 -6.28
N PRO A 660 -21.24 -7.99 -7.18
CA PRO A 660 -22.28 -9.01 -7.22
C PRO A 660 -21.89 -10.35 -6.58
N ARG A 661 -22.87 -10.94 -5.89
CA ARG A 661 -22.92 -12.30 -5.35
C ARG A 661 -22.35 -13.39 -6.30
N PRO A 662 -21.62 -14.43 -5.80
CA PRO A 662 -21.01 -15.47 -6.65
C PRO A 662 -21.94 -16.27 -7.54
N ASP A 663 -23.14 -16.58 -7.08
CA ASP A 663 -24.06 -17.49 -7.78
C ASP A 663 -24.80 -16.81 -8.96
N SER A 664 -24.47 -15.56 -9.26
CA SER A 664 -24.98 -14.75 -10.37
C SER A 664 -24.56 -15.28 -11.76
N ALA A 665 -25.06 -16.46 -12.14
CA ALA A 665 -24.71 -17.18 -13.37
C ALA A 665 -25.19 -16.54 -14.70
N ALA A 666 -25.42 -15.22 -14.72
CA ALA A 666 -25.82 -14.44 -15.89
C ALA A 666 -25.34 -12.98 -15.79
N GLN A 667 -24.82 -12.46 -16.91
CA GLN A 667 -23.99 -11.24 -17.06
C GLN A 667 -22.50 -11.45 -16.76
N GLU A 668 -21.67 -10.52 -17.26
CA GLU A 668 -20.28 -10.38 -16.83
C GLU A 668 -20.29 -9.71 -15.44
N GLN A 669 -19.85 -10.42 -14.40
CA GLN A 669 -19.69 -9.85 -13.07
C GLN A 669 -18.75 -8.63 -13.13
N ARG A 670 -19.18 -7.55 -12.50
CA ARG A 670 -18.54 -6.24 -12.54
C ARG A 670 -18.48 -5.66 -11.14
N ILE A 671 -17.32 -5.09 -10.88
CA ILE A 671 -17.14 -4.05 -9.88
C ILE A 671 -17.59 -2.73 -10.52
N VAL A 672 -18.27 -1.82 -9.81
CA VAL A 672 -19.00 -0.68 -10.42
C VAL A 672 -18.80 0.59 -9.60
N VAL A 673 -18.02 1.61 -9.98
CA VAL A 673 -17.88 2.92 -9.26
C VAL A 673 -19.03 3.89 -9.58
N PHE A 674 -19.25 5.01 -8.86
CA PHE A 674 -20.32 6.03 -9.02
C PHE A 674 -20.02 7.28 -8.10
N GLU A 675 -19.18 8.23 -8.49
CA GLU A 675 -18.76 9.35 -7.60
C GLU A 675 -19.89 10.25 -7.01
N ASN A 676 -19.66 11.04 -5.95
CA ASN A 676 -20.56 12.13 -5.47
C ASN A 676 -20.16 13.53 -6.02
N ASP A 677 -20.65 14.59 -5.37
CA ASP A 677 -20.34 16.00 -5.61
C ASP A 677 -20.53 16.92 -4.36
N GLY A 678 -20.34 16.39 -3.15
CA GLY A 678 -20.39 17.18 -1.91
C GLY A 678 -21.80 17.55 -1.47
N THR A 679 -22.82 17.00 -2.16
CA THR A 679 -24.25 17.36 -2.03
C THR A 679 -25.24 16.22 -2.27
N GLY A 680 -24.75 14.98 -2.26
CA GLY A 680 -25.49 13.75 -2.51
C GLY A 680 -26.03 13.57 -3.92
N ASN A 681 -25.25 13.92 -4.95
CA ASN A 681 -25.65 13.82 -6.36
C ASN A 681 -24.67 13.02 -7.26
N PHE A 682 -24.63 11.73 -7.01
CA PHE A 682 -24.15 10.61 -7.85
C PHE A 682 -23.88 10.87 -9.34
N LEU A 683 -22.62 10.70 -9.73
CA LEU A 683 -22.14 10.68 -11.10
C LEU A 683 -22.47 9.35 -11.83
N PRO A 684 -22.37 9.32 -13.19
CA PRO A 684 -22.75 8.14 -13.97
C PRO A 684 -21.77 6.97 -13.81
N ALA A 685 -22.20 5.96 -13.06
CA ALA A 685 -21.44 4.78 -12.68
C ALA A 685 -20.37 4.23 -13.66
N VAL A 686 -19.11 4.19 -13.22
CA VAL A 686 -17.98 3.50 -13.89
C VAL A 686 -18.07 2.00 -13.60
N SER A 687 -17.43 1.11 -14.37
CA SER A 687 -17.35 -0.31 -13.98
C SER A 687 -16.22 -1.10 -14.64
N ARG A 688 -15.60 -2.00 -13.86
CA ARG A 688 -14.52 -2.92 -14.28
C ARG A 688 -14.92 -4.37 -14.03
N LYS A 689 -14.24 -5.33 -14.64
CA LYS A 689 -14.62 -6.75 -14.59
C LYS A 689 -14.05 -7.42 -13.36
N SER A 690 -14.87 -8.17 -12.61
CA SER A 690 -14.36 -8.95 -11.47
C SER A 690 -13.63 -10.25 -11.85
N ASN A 691 -13.25 -10.39 -13.14
CA ASN A 691 -12.62 -11.56 -13.75
C ASN A 691 -13.28 -12.93 -13.47
N GLY A 692 -14.53 -12.94 -13.00
CA GLY A 692 -15.29 -14.16 -12.70
C GLY A 692 -15.02 -14.73 -11.30
N TYR A 693 -14.38 -13.94 -10.43
CA TYR A 693 -14.46 -14.17 -9.01
C TYR A 693 -15.84 -13.72 -8.54
N GLY A 694 -16.55 -14.63 -7.85
CA GLY A 694 -17.69 -14.25 -7.03
C GLY A 694 -17.20 -13.34 -5.90
N HIS A 695 -18.07 -12.47 -5.39
CA HIS A 695 -17.69 -11.45 -4.43
C HIS A 695 -18.39 -11.69 -3.12
N THR A 696 -17.64 -11.97 -2.03
CA THR A 696 -18.29 -12.32 -0.77
C THR A 696 -17.78 -11.77 0.59
N ALA A 697 -16.90 -10.76 0.59
CA ALA A 697 -16.61 -9.72 1.61
C ALA A 697 -15.46 -8.65 1.44
N ALA A 698 -15.79 -7.43 0.98
CA ALA A 698 -14.94 -6.25 0.68
C ALA A 698 -14.72 -5.15 1.73
N GLY A 699 -13.51 -4.69 1.98
CA GLY A 699 -13.19 -3.56 2.87
C GLY A 699 -12.02 -2.78 2.30
N ALA A 700 -11.34 -1.92 3.06
CA ALA A 700 -10.57 -0.83 2.45
C ALA A 700 -9.46 -0.26 3.37
N ALA A 701 -8.18 -0.14 2.98
CA ALA A 701 -7.11 0.64 3.67
C ALA A 701 -5.71 0.75 2.96
N ASP A 702 -5.02 1.90 2.93
CA ASP A 702 -3.64 2.21 2.38
C ASP A 702 -2.21 1.44 2.83
N MET A 703 -1.88 1.53 1.45
CA MET A 703 -1.64 0.62 0.32
C MET A 703 -0.22 0.17 -0.09
N ASP A 704 0.27 0.53 -1.28
CA ASP A 704 1.67 0.34 -1.71
C ASP A 704 2.63 1.28 -0.91
N VAL A 705 2.21 1.68 0.30
CA VAL A 705 2.45 2.98 0.98
C VAL A 705 2.30 4.13 0.00
N ASP A 706 1.14 4.20 -0.65
CA ASP A 706 1.01 4.93 -1.89
C ASP A 706 0.51 6.36 -1.69
N GLY A 707 -0.29 6.58 -0.64
CA GLY A 707 -1.16 7.73 -0.48
C GLY A 707 -2.22 7.78 -1.58
N ASP A 708 -2.82 6.62 -1.89
CA ASP A 708 -3.73 6.36 -3.03
C ASP A 708 -4.23 4.91 -2.96
N SER A 709 -5.55 4.66 -2.83
CA SER A 709 -5.93 3.41 -2.15
C SER A 709 -7.29 2.73 -2.53
N ASP A 710 -7.34 1.41 -2.31
CA ASP A 710 -7.96 0.26 -3.04
C ASP A 710 -8.26 -1.12 -2.33
N VAL A 711 -8.51 -2.26 -3.01
CA VAL A 711 -9.51 -3.22 -2.45
C VAL A 711 -9.49 -4.69 -2.89
N TYR A 712 -10.46 -5.60 -2.62
CA TYR A 712 -10.10 -7.06 -2.48
C TYR A 712 -11.22 -8.13 -2.51
N PHE A 713 -11.30 -9.43 -3.02
CA PHE A 713 -12.43 -10.50 -3.41
C PHE A 713 -13.71 -11.45 -2.66
N CYS A 714 -14.07 -12.15 -1.39
CA CYS A 714 -13.63 -13.13 -0.11
C CYS A 714 -13.28 -14.80 0.15
N SER A 715 -13.68 -16.12 -0.22
CA SER A 715 -14.52 -17.09 -1.13
C SER A 715 -14.79 -18.57 -0.71
N GLY A 716 -14.01 -19.13 0.19
CA GLY A 716 -13.76 -20.58 0.26
C GLY A 716 -12.78 -21.10 -0.81
N LEU A 717 -12.51 -20.34 -1.89
CA LEU A 717 -11.67 -20.75 -3.02
C LEU A 717 -10.52 -19.80 -3.38
N PHE A 718 -10.64 -18.48 -3.19
CA PHE A 718 -9.54 -17.53 -3.45
C PHE A 718 -9.49 -16.40 -2.43
N GLY A 719 -8.37 -15.69 -2.40
CA GLY A 719 -8.15 -14.40 -1.72
C GLY A 719 -7.40 -13.43 -2.67
N GLY A 720 -7.59 -12.12 -2.66
CA GLY A 720 -7.00 -11.19 -3.66
C GLY A 720 -7.32 -9.70 -3.52
N TRP A 721 -6.44 -8.84 -4.08
CA TRP A 721 -6.50 -7.36 -4.13
C TRP A 721 -7.04 -6.75 -5.51
N TYR A 722 -7.43 -5.46 -5.71
CA TYR A 722 -7.42 -4.63 -6.96
C TYR A 722 -6.97 -3.14 -6.71
N SER A 723 -5.81 -2.66 -7.21
CA SER A 723 -5.27 -1.29 -6.90
C SER A 723 -5.93 -0.10 -7.61
N ASN A 724 -6.33 0.93 -6.89
CA ASN A 724 -6.72 2.26 -7.28
C ASN A 724 -5.47 2.92 -7.85
N ARG A 725 -5.76 3.96 -8.61
CA ARG A 725 -4.76 4.93 -9.00
C ARG A 725 -5.48 6.24 -9.06
N GLN A 726 -5.47 6.97 -7.94
CA GLN A 726 -5.50 8.41 -7.96
C GLN A 726 -4.74 8.89 -9.19
N ASN A 727 -5.29 9.90 -9.86
CA ASN A 727 -4.64 10.48 -11.02
C ASN A 727 -3.53 11.44 -10.56
N ARG A 728 -2.60 10.91 -9.74
CA ARG A 728 -1.98 11.55 -8.57
C ARG A 728 -1.58 12.99 -8.85
N PRO A 729 -2.00 13.95 -8.00
CA PRO A 729 -1.86 15.37 -8.31
C PRO A 729 -0.40 15.79 -8.54
N VAL A 730 -0.21 16.81 -9.40
CA VAL A 730 1.08 16.99 -10.09
C VAL A 730 1.71 18.36 -9.91
N ILE A 731 3.02 18.37 -9.65
CA ILE A 731 3.86 19.57 -9.71
C ILE A 731 4.41 19.70 -11.14
N ALA A 732 3.82 20.60 -11.94
CA ALA A 732 4.11 20.72 -13.38
C ALA A 732 4.59 22.11 -13.82
N GLY A 733 5.39 22.14 -14.88
CA GLY A 733 6.05 23.37 -15.33
C GLY A 733 6.66 23.31 -16.72
N PHE A 734 7.50 24.30 -17.04
CA PHE A 734 8.01 24.53 -18.40
C PHE A 734 9.45 25.06 -18.43
N CYS A 735 10.29 24.47 -19.28
CA CYS A 735 11.68 24.88 -19.52
C CYS A 735 11.86 25.44 -20.94
N PHE A 736 12.39 26.67 -21.06
CA PHE A 736 12.50 27.38 -22.35
C PHE A 736 13.79 28.19 -22.52
N GLU A 737 14.24 28.30 -23.77
CA GLU A 737 15.29 29.22 -24.21
C GLU A 737 14.68 30.63 -24.26
N ASP A 738 14.96 31.44 -23.25
CA ASP A 738 14.60 32.85 -23.18
C ASP A 738 15.55 33.64 -24.10
N VAL A 739 15.06 33.98 -25.28
CA VAL A 739 15.82 34.65 -26.34
C VAL A 739 15.98 36.15 -26.04
N ASN A 740 15.19 36.70 -25.12
CA ASN A 740 15.09 38.15 -24.89
C ASN A 740 15.54 38.62 -23.49
N GLU A 741 15.90 37.67 -22.62
CA GLU A 741 16.44 37.85 -21.26
C GLU A 741 15.48 38.60 -20.32
N ASN A 742 14.18 38.30 -20.40
CA ASN A 742 13.13 38.92 -19.59
C ASN A 742 12.54 38.00 -18.50
N GLY A 743 12.87 36.71 -18.50
CA GLY A 743 12.37 35.72 -17.52
C GLY A 743 10.93 35.24 -17.74
N LEU A 744 10.29 35.61 -18.86
CA LEU A 744 8.91 35.26 -19.22
C LEU A 744 8.90 34.44 -20.53
N PHE A 745 7.96 33.51 -20.68
CA PHE A 745 7.82 32.75 -21.92
C PHE A 745 7.08 33.57 -22.99
N ASP A 746 7.84 34.07 -23.96
CA ASP A 746 7.37 34.96 -25.02
C ASP A 746 7.18 34.24 -26.37
N SER A 747 6.44 34.85 -27.30
CA SER A 747 6.12 34.24 -28.61
C SER A 747 7.31 34.08 -29.59
N GLY A 748 8.53 34.37 -29.14
CA GLY A 748 9.79 34.14 -29.85
C GLY A 748 10.68 33.05 -29.22
N ASP A 749 10.34 32.57 -28.03
CA ASP A 749 11.14 31.62 -27.26
C ASP A 749 10.87 30.17 -27.69
N LEU A 750 11.80 29.28 -27.36
CA LEU A 750 11.76 27.87 -27.79
C LEU A 750 11.83 26.93 -26.58
N PRO A 751 11.05 25.86 -26.52
CA PRO A 751 11.17 24.89 -25.45
C PRO A 751 12.49 24.13 -25.50
N ILE A 752 13.09 23.89 -24.33
CA ILE A 752 14.30 23.08 -24.16
C ILE A 752 13.89 21.67 -23.68
N PRO A 753 14.10 20.62 -24.47
CA PRO A 753 13.86 19.25 -24.07
C PRO A 753 15.04 18.67 -23.29
N GLU A 754 14.81 17.63 -22.50
CA GLU A 754 15.79 16.96 -21.64
C GLU A 754 16.63 17.90 -20.75
N MET A 755 16.04 19.02 -20.31
CA MET A 755 16.55 19.74 -19.15
C MET A 755 16.29 18.87 -17.92
N PRO A 756 17.32 18.46 -17.15
CA PRO A 756 17.10 17.76 -15.90
C PRO A 756 16.55 18.73 -14.84
N LEU A 757 15.57 18.27 -14.07
CA LEU A 757 15.04 18.94 -12.90
C LEU A 757 15.07 17.98 -11.73
N ARG A 758 15.29 18.52 -10.54
CA ARG A 758 15.29 17.82 -9.27
C ARG A 758 14.23 18.39 -8.34
N ILE A 759 13.62 17.51 -7.57
CA ILE A 759 12.78 17.88 -6.43
C ILE A 759 13.38 17.30 -5.14
N GLN A 760 13.23 18.00 -4.03
CA GLN A 760 13.71 17.62 -2.70
C GLN A 760 12.62 17.95 -1.67
N PRO A 761 12.40 17.14 -0.61
CA PRO A 761 13.27 16.06 -0.12
C PRO A 761 13.25 14.74 -0.92
N SER A 762 12.18 14.46 -1.67
CA SER A 762 11.93 13.15 -2.33
C SER A 762 13.00 12.65 -3.31
N GLY A 763 13.97 13.49 -3.71
CA GLY A 763 15.19 13.05 -4.41
C GLY A 763 15.02 12.78 -5.91
N LEU A 764 13.78 12.72 -6.40
CA LEU A 764 13.45 12.42 -7.80
C LEU A 764 14.09 13.41 -8.78
N LEU A 765 14.59 12.85 -9.88
CA LEU A 765 15.16 13.55 -11.03
C LEU A 765 14.31 13.25 -12.28
N ALA A 766 13.64 14.27 -12.80
CA ALA A 766 12.83 14.20 -14.01
C ALA A 766 13.45 15.03 -15.15
N TYR A 767 13.00 14.80 -16.38
CA TYR A 767 13.53 15.46 -17.58
C TYR A 767 12.41 16.15 -18.38
N SER A 768 12.66 17.35 -18.88
CA SER A 768 11.65 18.06 -19.70
C SER A 768 11.39 17.33 -21.03
N LYS A 769 10.12 17.33 -21.46
CA LYS A 769 9.63 16.65 -22.66
C LYS A 769 10.02 17.44 -23.93
N VAL A 770 9.76 16.86 -25.11
CA VAL A 770 10.09 17.43 -26.45
C VAL A 770 9.49 18.83 -26.68
N ASP A 771 8.39 19.13 -25.97
CA ASP A 771 7.67 20.41 -26.02
C ASP A 771 8.04 21.39 -24.89
N GLY A 772 8.97 21.03 -24.00
CA GLY A 772 9.48 21.86 -22.89
C GLY A 772 8.76 21.64 -21.56
N THR A 773 7.65 20.90 -21.52
CA THR A 773 6.93 20.61 -20.27
C THR A 773 7.74 19.70 -19.35
N PHE A 774 7.56 19.81 -18.04
CA PHE A 774 7.99 18.80 -17.07
C PHE A 774 6.88 18.58 -16.04
N LEU A 775 6.96 17.44 -15.34
CA LEU A 775 5.98 16.99 -14.38
C LEU A 775 6.69 16.15 -13.32
N PHE A 776 6.33 16.36 -12.05
CA PHE A 776 6.62 15.47 -10.95
C PHE A 776 5.29 15.03 -10.33
N THR A 777 5.27 13.78 -9.91
CA THR A 777 4.28 13.21 -8.98
C THR A 777 5.05 12.94 -7.70
N VAL A 778 4.52 13.43 -6.58
CA VAL A 778 5.06 13.32 -5.21
C VAL A 778 3.87 13.37 -4.24
N PRO A 779 3.98 12.80 -3.03
CA PRO A 779 2.98 12.99 -1.97
C PRO A 779 2.87 14.45 -1.54
N GLU A 780 1.96 14.71 -0.60
CA GLU A 780 1.82 15.95 0.19
C GLU A 780 3.16 16.58 0.62
N GLY A 781 3.15 17.90 0.85
CA GLY A 781 4.17 18.57 1.67
C GLY A 781 5.07 19.61 0.99
N ASP A 782 6.20 19.90 1.64
CA ASP A 782 7.07 21.06 1.37
C ASP A 782 8.31 20.70 0.51
N TYR A 783 8.24 21.05 -0.78
CA TYR A 783 9.26 20.73 -1.78
C TYR A 783 10.10 21.92 -2.25
N SER A 784 11.35 21.62 -2.64
CA SER A 784 12.23 22.53 -3.39
C SER A 784 12.50 21.98 -4.79
N LEU A 785 11.86 22.57 -5.79
CA LEU A 785 11.99 22.25 -7.21
C LEU A 785 13.09 23.11 -7.87
N ALA A 786 14.12 22.50 -8.46
CA ALA A 786 15.24 23.20 -9.10
C ALA A 786 15.70 22.51 -10.41
N PRO A 787 16.10 23.27 -11.46
CA PRO A 787 16.71 22.70 -12.65
C PRO A 787 18.23 22.51 -12.47
N GLU A 788 18.82 21.52 -13.15
CA GLU A 788 20.28 21.27 -13.16
C GLU A 788 20.90 21.61 -14.55
N PRO A 789 20.89 22.87 -15.00
CA PRO A 789 21.34 23.24 -16.34
C PRO A 789 22.80 22.90 -16.61
N GLN A 790 23.05 22.28 -17.77
CA GLN A 790 24.40 22.11 -18.30
C GLN A 790 25.09 23.48 -18.44
N ALA A 791 26.43 23.52 -18.29
CA ALA A 791 27.23 24.75 -18.24
C ALA A 791 27.21 25.66 -19.50
N CYS A 792 26.41 25.32 -20.50
CA CYS A 792 26.09 26.13 -21.67
C CYS A 792 24.80 26.96 -21.51
N TRP A 793 24.03 26.75 -20.44
CA TRP A 793 22.79 27.44 -20.11
C TRP A 793 23.00 28.26 -18.82
N ALA A 794 22.37 29.43 -18.74
CA ALA A 794 22.27 30.23 -17.54
C ALA A 794 20.80 30.62 -17.30
N LEU A 795 20.34 30.61 -16.06
CA LEU A 795 18.97 31.00 -15.74
C LEU A 795 18.70 32.49 -16.04
N THR A 796 17.50 32.80 -16.50
CA THR A 796 16.97 34.17 -16.67
C THR A 796 15.67 34.42 -15.91
N SER A 797 14.95 33.37 -15.50
CA SER A 797 13.86 33.49 -14.52
C SER A 797 14.38 34.00 -13.17
N ASP A 798 13.50 34.63 -12.38
CA ASP A 798 13.86 35.27 -11.11
C ASP A 798 14.26 34.28 -10.00
N SER A 799 13.74 33.06 -10.09
CA SER A 799 13.80 32.02 -9.06
C SER A 799 14.73 30.88 -9.49
N ALA A 800 15.81 30.65 -8.73
CA ALA A 800 16.77 29.56 -8.98
C ALA A 800 16.25 28.17 -8.55
N SER A 801 15.31 28.17 -7.61
CA SER A 801 14.43 27.06 -7.28
C SER A 801 13.06 27.65 -6.89
N TYR A 802 12.01 26.84 -6.98
CA TYR A 802 10.71 27.17 -6.39
C TYR A 802 10.53 26.37 -5.10
N SER A 803 10.23 27.05 -4.00
CA SER A 803 9.50 26.41 -2.91
C SER A 803 8.08 26.10 -3.40
N VAL A 804 7.65 24.88 -3.14
CA VAL A 804 6.33 24.35 -3.47
C VAL A 804 5.82 23.67 -2.21
N ASN A 805 4.97 24.36 -1.47
CA ASN A 805 4.01 23.71 -0.60
C ASN A 805 2.95 23.08 -1.52
N PHE A 806 2.65 21.82 -1.30
CA PHE A 806 1.75 20.99 -2.10
C PHE A 806 0.76 20.31 -1.14
N SER A 807 -0.53 20.42 -1.48
CA SER A 807 -1.65 20.03 -0.62
C SER A 807 -2.87 19.68 -1.49
N GLY A 808 -2.91 18.46 -2.04
CA GLY A 808 -3.90 17.90 -2.98
C GLY A 808 -3.97 18.58 -4.35
N ALA A 809 -4.05 19.90 -4.40
CA ALA A 809 -4.27 20.66 -5.62
C ALA A 809 -3.04 20.65 -6.57
N PRO A 810 -3.18 20.26 -7.86
CA PRO A 810 -2.10 20.27 -8.84
C PRO A 810 -1.36 21.60 -8.97
N VAL A 811 -0.08 21.64 -8.57
CA VAL A 811 0.75 22.85 -8.59
C VAL A 811 1.39 23.07 -9.97
N LEU A 812 0.67 23.79 -10.82
CA LEU A 812 1.04 24.08 -12.21
C LEU A 812 1.93 25.33 -12.38
N ASN A 813 2.34 25.58 -13.63
CA ASN A 813 2.97 26.82 -14.11
C ASN A 813 4.33 27.20 -13.48
N LYS A 814 5.14 26.24 -13.03
CA LYS A 814 6.53 26.51 -12.59
C LYS A 814 7.43 26.75 -13.81
N LEU A 815 7.83 28.00 -14.05
CA LEU A 815 8.56 28.40 -15.26
C LEU A 815 10.08 28.54 -15.03
N PHE A 816 10.90 27.93 -15.89
CA PHE A 816 12.34 28.14 -15.92
C PHE A 816 12.80 28.64 -17.30
N GLY A 817 13.22 29.91 -17.33
CA GLY A 817 13.81 30.55 -18.52
C GLY A 817 15.33 30.42 -18.51
N PHE A 818 15.92 30.09 -19.66
CA PHE A 818 17.36 29.87 -19.80
C PHE A 818 17.94 30.64 -20.99
N LYS A 819 19.04 31.35 -20.75
CA LYS A 819 19.89 31.96 -21.78
C LYS A 819 20.96 30.99 -22.25
N ASN A 820 21.13 30.92 -23.56
CA ASN A 820 22.17 30.16 -24.24
C ASN A 820 23.54 30.89 -24.16
N LEU A 821 24.51 30.29 -23.47
CA LEU A 821 25.91 30.73 -23.43
C LEU A 821 26.74 30.15 -24.59
N GLY A 822 26.22 29.13 -25.28
CA GLY A 822 26.88 28.40 -26.34
C GLY A 822 27.81 27.28 -25.85
N SER A 823 27.93 26.23 -26.67
CA SER A 823 28.86 25.11 -26.47
C SER A 823 29.47 24.70 -27.82
N PRO A 824 30.55 23.88 -27.87
CA PRO A 824 31.02 23.29 -29.13
C PRO A 824 29.93 22.44 -29.80
N PRO A 825 29.86 22.37 -31.14
CA PRO A 825 28.94 21.47 -31.84
C PRO A 825 29.20 20.01 -31.45
N SER A 826 28.15 19.28 -31.06
CA SER A 826 28.26 17.89 -30.60
C SER A 826 26.99 17.11 -30.91
N VAL A 827 27.15 15.88 -31.38
CA VAL A 827 26.05 14.95 -31.69
C VAL A 827 26.42 13.54 -31.22
N LEU A 828 25.42 12.82 -30.70
CA LEU A 828 25.52 11.43 -30.30
C LEU A 828 24.65 10.56 -31.22
N PRO A 829 25.25 9.82 -32.18
CA PRO A 829 24.54 8.79 -32.92
C PRO A 829 24.35 7.54 -32.06
N HIS A 830 23.17 6.92 -32.16
CA HIS A 830 22.87 5.61 -31.60
C HIS A 830 22.01 4.78 -32.57
N ILE A 831 22.06 3.46 -32.42
CA ILE A 831 21.28 2.49 -33.21
C ILE A 831 20.61 1.56 -32.21
N SER A 832 19.28 1.55 -32.22
CA SER A 832 18.46 0.71 -31.35
C SER A 832 17.60 -0.21 -32.22
N PRO A 833 17.96 -1.49 -32.40
CA PRO A 833 17.14 -2.43 -33.16
C PRO A 833 16.15 -3.19 -32.28
N SER A 834 14.93 -3.37 -32.80
CA SER A 834 14.04 -4.46 -32.38
C SER A 834 14.71 -5.83 -32.59
N HIS A 835 14.18 -6.91 -32.01
CA HIS A 835 14.82 -8.23 -31.97
C HIS A 835 15.23 -8.76 -33.38
N PRO A 836 16.54 -8.81 -33.73
CA PRO A 836 17.02 -9.20 -35.06
C PRO A 836 16.90 -10.70 -35.35
N GLN A 837 15.73 -11.12 -35.84
CA GLN A 837 15.43 -12.51 -36.18
C GLN A 837 15.67 -12.81 -37.67
N CYS A 838 16.41 -13.88 -37.95
CA CYS A 838 16.77 -14.25 -39.33
C CYS A 838 15.52 -14.52 -40.20
N GLY A 839 15.54 -14.03 -41.45
CA GLY A 839 14.40 -14.12 -42.36
C GLY A 839 13.19 -13.22 -42.06
N ARG A 840 13.21 -12.39 -41.02
CA ARG A 840 12.14 -11.42 -40.73
C ARG A 840 12.47 -10.01 -41.21
N VAL A 841 11.45 -9.15 -41.30
CA VAL A 841 11.63 -7.69 -41.29
C VAL A 841 11.81 -7.24 -39.84
N VAL A 842 12.75 -6.35 -39.61
CA VAL A 842 13.18 -5.87 -38.28
C VAL A 842 13.33 -4.35 -38.37
N PRO A 843 12.56 -3.55 -37.60
CA PRO A 843 12.78 -2.11 -37.50
C PRO A 843 14.02 -1.77 -36.64
N TYR A 844 14.77 -0.77 -37.11
CA TYR A 844 15.95 -0.15 -36.49
C TYR A 844 15.69 1.34 -36.29
N TRP A 845 15.70 1.83 -35.05
CA TRP A 845 15.60 3.26 -34.73
C TRP A 845 17.00 3.88 -34.67
N ILE A 846 17.28 4.88 -35.52
CA ILE A 846 18.61 5.50 -35.63
C ILE A 846 18.59 6.90 -35.02
N SER A 847 18.85 7.03 -33.71
CA SER A 847 18.89 8.32 -33.04
C SER A 847 20.12 9.13 -33.43
N VAL A 848 19.94 10.39 -33.84
CA VAL A 848 20.99 11.41 -33.91
C VAL A 848 20.60 12.54 -32.96
N LYS A 849 21.14 12.51 -31.75
CA LYS A 849 20.82 13.45 -30.66
C LYS A 849 21.80 14.61 -30.64
N ASN A 850 21.31 15.84 -30.54
CA ASN A 850 22.17 17.01 -30.35
C ASN A 850 22.62 17.13 -28.90
N THR A 851 23.87 16.79 -28.60
CA THR A 851 24.47 16.93 -27.26
C THR A 851 25.15 18.28 -27.05
N SER A 852 24.82 19.26 -27.90
CA SER A 852 25.23 20.66 -27.77
C SER A 852 24.02 21.59 -27.68
N CYS A 853 24.28 22.80 -27.20
CA CYS A 853 23.22 23.75 -26.85
C CYS A 853 22.94 24.73 -28.01
N GLN A 854 23.63 24.59 -29.14
CA GLN A 854 23.39 25.33 -30.38
C GLN A 854 22.57 24.50 -31.36
N SER A 855 21.80 25.16 -32.24
CA SER A 855 21.07 24.46 -33.32
C SER A 855 22.03 23.96 -34.40
N LEU A 856 21.91 22.69 -34.79
CA LEU A 856 22.82 21.99 -35.70
C LEU A 856 22.16 21.64 -37.04
N SER A 857 22.97 21.40 -38.06
CA SER A 857 22.54 20.91 -39.37
C SER A 857 23.60 19.99 -39.96
N GLY A 858 23.22 19.02 -40.77
CA GLY A 858 24.14 17.98 -41.21
C GLY A 858 23.54 16.88 -42.07
N ARG A 859 24.31 15.80 -42.22
CA ARG A 859 23.93 14.55 -42.87
C ARG A 859 24.16 13.37 -41.93
N LEU A 860 23.19 12.47 -41.87
CA LEU A 860 23.34 11.12 -41.36
C LEU A 860 23.60 10.19 -42.54
N ALA A 861 24.64 9.36 -42.45
CA ALA A 861 24.84 8.18 -43.27
C ALA A 861 24.65 6.94 -42.41
N VAL A 862 23.90 5.96 -42.92
CA VAL A 862 23.75 4.64 -42.30
C VAL A 862 24.32 3.61 -43.26
N VAL A 863 25.41 2.98 -42.86
CA VAL A 863 26.05 1.88 -43.57
C VAL A 863 25.51 0.57 -43.02
N HIS A 864 24.98 -0.29 -43.90
CA HIS A 864 24.56 -1.64 -43.55
C HIS A 864 25.41 -2.67 -44.33
N ASN A 865 25.27 -3.95 -43.99
CA ASN A 865 26.04 -5.04 -44.60
C ASN A 865 25.19 -5.90 -45.57
N SER A 866 25.77 -7.00 -46.04
CA SER A 866 25.16 -7.97 -46.96
C SER A 866 24.19 -8.99 -46.32
N GLU A 867 24.04 -8.99 -45.00
CA GLU A 867 23.12 -9.86 -44.25
C GLU A 867 21.74 -9.21 -44.05
N THR A 868 21.61 -7.92 -44.41
CA THR A 868 20.40 -7.11 -44.31
C THR A 868 19.99 -6.56 -45.69
N THR A 869 18.74 -6.11 -45.83
CA THR A 869 18.24 -5.48 -47.07
C THR A 869 17.20 -4.43 -46.72
N PHE A 870 17.45 -3.17 -47.11
CA PHE A 870 16.54 -2.05 -46.87
C PHE A 870 15.17 -2.25 -47.54
N ILE A 871 14.10 -2.10 -46.78
CA ILE A 871 12.71 -2.18 -47.24
C ILE A 871 12.05 -0.79 -47.28
N GLY A 872 12.24 0.01 -46.24
CA GLY A 872 11.62 1.32 -46.09
C GLY A 872 12.10 2.06 -44.85
N SER A 873 11.61 3.28 -44.64
CA SER A 873 11.90 4.08 -43.44
C SER A 873 10.85 5.17 -43.25
N THR A 874 10.59 5.57 -42.00
CA THR A 874 9.58 6.59 -41.64
C THR A 874 9.89 7.96 -42.23
N ILE A 875 11.17 8.32 -42.28
CA ILE A 875 11.70 9.46 -43.03
C ILE A 875 12.40 8.89 -44.26
N PRO A 876 11.98 9.21 -45.52
CA PRO A 876 12.66 8.69 -46.70
C PRO A 876 14.11 9.19 -46.81
N PRO A 877 15.08 8.34 -47.21
CA PRO A 877 16.45 8.78 -47.44
C PRO A 877 16.53 9.76 -48.61
N SER A 878 17.35 10.80 -48.44
CA SER A 878 17.67 11.80 -49.47
C SER A 878 18.48 11.22 -50.63
N GLU A 879 19.23 10.14 -50.37
CA GLU A 879 20.14 9.48 -51.31
C GLU A 879 20.42 8.05 -50.84
N ILE A 880 20.53 7.11 -51.78
CA ILE A 880 20.91 5.71 -51.55
C ILE A 880 22.05 5.40 -52.51
N SER A 881 23.19 4.92 -52.00
CA SER A 881 24.40 4.70 -52.79
C SER A 881 25.11 3.42 -52.36
N GLY A 882 24.77 2.29 -52.99
CA GLY A 882 25.20 0.98 -52.54
C GLY A 882 24.61 0.67 -51.17
N ASP A 883 25.41 0.14 -50.26
CA ASP A 883 25.00 -0.29 -48.91
C ASP A 883 24.97 0.89 -47.90
N THR A 884 24.76 2.13 -48.39
CA THR A 884 24.71 3.35 -47.58
C THR A 884 23.47 4.19 -47.90
N LEU A 885 22.69 4.47 -46.86
CA LEU A 885 21.48 5.29 -46.86
C LEU A 885 21.80 6.67 -46.26
N TRP A 886 21.30 7.76 -46.85
CA TRP A 886 21.65 9.13 -46.45
C TRP A 886 20.45 10.02 -46.17
N TRP A 887 20.45 10.70 -45.02
CA TRP A 887 19.46 11.73 -44.65
C TRP A 887 20.13 13.08 -44.42
N ASN A 888 19.43 14.17 -44.75
CA ASN A 888 19.77 15.51 -44.31
C ASN A 888 18.93 15.86 -43.08
N PHE A 889 19.50 16.60 -42.13
CA PHE A 889 18.76 17.29 -41.08
C PHE A 889 19.22 18.76 -41.04
N ASP A 890 18.28 19.69 -40.91
CA ASP A 890 18.57 21.13 -40.78
C ASP A 890 17.86 21.67 -39.53
N SER A 891 18.53 22.56 -38.80
CA SER A 891 18.05 23.25 -37.58
C SER A 891 17.68 22.36 -36.38
N LEU A 892 18.32 21.20 -36.21
CA LEU A 892 18.17 20.32 -35.05
C LEU A 892 18.50 21.09 -33.75
N ARG A 893 17.52 21.32 -32.88
CA ARG A 893 17.62 22.15 -31.66
C ARG A 893 18.50 21.50 -30.60
N ALA A 894 18.81 22.23 -29.53
CA ALA A 894 19.51 21.67 -28.38
C ALA A 894 18.74 20.45 -27.82
N PHE A 895 19.46 19.37 -27.53
CA PHE A 895 18.94 18.09 -26.98
C PHE A 895 17.88 17.35 -27.82
N GLU A 896 17.37 17.96 -28.88
CA GLU A 896 16.49 17.34 -29.87
C GLU A 896 17.17 16.18 -30.60
N THR A 897 16.38 15.16 -30.94
CA THR A 897 16.86 13.94 -31.62
C THR A 897 16.20 13.79 -32.99
N PHE A 898 17.02 13.70 -34.04
CA PHE A 898 16.58 13.30 -35.38
C PHE A 898 16.61 11.77 -35.47
N GLN A 899 15.46 11.12 -35.68
CA GLN A 899 15.35 9.66 -35.66
C GLN A 899 14.55 9.10 -36.85
N PRO A 900 15.19 8.72 -37.96
CA PRO A 900 14.60 7.79 -38.92
C PRO A 900 14.52 6.38 -38.30
N ALA A 901 13.33 5.78 -38.33
CA ALA A 901 13.16 4.35 -38.13
C ALA A 901 13.23 3.66 -39.50
N ILE A 902 13.96 2.54 -39.60
CA ILE A 902 14.31 1.87 -40.85
C ILE A 902 13.94 0.38 -40.78
N ASP A 903 13.17 -0.10 -41.74
CA ASP A 903 12.85 -1.52 -41.89
C ASP A 903 13.92 -2.23 -42.72
N PHE A 904 14.58 -3.22 -42.12
CA PHE A 904 15.50 -4.12 -42.81
C PHE A 904 14.95 -5.56 -42.82
N GLN A 905 14.95 -6.18 -43.99
CA GLN A 905 14.75 -7.62 -44.15
C GLN A 905 16.07 -8.34 -43.84
N MET A 906 16.05 -9.21 -42.82
CA MET A 906 17.18 -10.06 -42.43
C MET A 906 17.32 -11.25 -43.39
N ALA A 907 18.55 -11.67 -43.69
CA ALA A 907 18.84 -12.83 -44.53
C ALA A 907 18.41 -14.18 -43.91
N LEU A 908 18.21 -15.17 -44.78
CA LEU A 908 17.70 -16.52 -44.43
C LEU A 908 18.82 -17.57 -44.27
N SER A 909 18.69 -18.38 -43.21
CA SER A 909 19.18 -19.76 -42.97
C SER A 909 20.65 -20.14 -43.23
N SER A 910 21.47 -19.26 -43.79
CA SER A 910 22.92 -19.43 -43.98
C SER A 910 23.75 -18.49 -43.08
N THR A 911 23.08 -17.86 -42.11
CA THR A 911 23.54 -16.72 -41.33
C THR A 911 23.54 -16.94 -39.83
N PHE A 912 23.01 -18.07 -39.35
CA PHE A 912 23.10 -18.47 -37.95
C PHE A 912 24.57 -18.58 -37.52
N GLY A 913 24.99 -17.79 -36.53
CA GLY A 913 26.40 -17.66 -36.14
C GLY A 913 27.14 -16.45 -36.74
N LYS A 914 26.48 -15.61 -37.54
CA LYS A 914 27.03 -14.32 -38.00
C LYS A 914 26.57 -13.16 -37.11
N PHE A 915 27.40 -12.12 -37.09
CA PHE A 915 27.02 -10.81 -36.61
C PHE A 915 26.43 -9.99 -37.75
N ASP A 916 25.31 -9.33 -37.48
CA ASP A 916 25.00 -8.07 -38.15
C ASP A 916 25.94 -6.97 -37.61
N SER A 917 26.25 -5.99 -38.44
CA SER A 917 27.18 -4.90 -38.15
C SER A 917 26.78 -3.72 -39.01
N MET A 918 26.43 -2.60 -38.35
CA MET A 918 25.74 -1.46 -38.94
C MET A 918 26.29 -0.17 -38.31
N GLU A 919 26.59 0.84 -39.13
CA GLU A 919 27.29 2.06 -38.69
C GLU A 919 26.48 3.32 -39.01
N ALA A 920 26.18 4.11 -37.99
CA ALA A 920 25.54 5.42 -38.10
C ALA A 920 26.61 6.51 -37.98
N ILE A 921 26.90 7.19 -39.10
CA ILE A 921 27.96 8.19 -39.25
C ILE A 921 27.32 9.56 -39.46
N VAL A 922 27.65 10.54 -38.61
CA VAL A 922 27.06 11.88 -38.64
C VAL A 922 28.08 12.92 -39.06
N PHE A 923 27.74 13.65 -40.11
CA PHE A 923 28.51 14.77 -40.65
C PHE A 923 27.80 16.09 -40.34
N LEU A 924 28.43 16.97 -39.56
CA LEU A 924 27.90 18.31 -39.31
C LEU A 924 28.35 19.30 -40.37
N LYS A 925 27.54 20.34 -40.55
CA LYS A 925 27.66 21.38 -41.58
C LYS A 925 28.31 22.62 -40.98
N ASN A 926 29.50 22.97 -41.48
CA ASN A 926 30.19 24.20 -41.14
C ASN A 926 29.39 25.43 -41.65
N PRO A 927 29.65 26.64 -41.09
CA PRO A 927 29.05 27.89 -41.56
C PRO A 927 29.34 28.24 -43.04
N ASP A 928 30.37 27.64 -43.65
CA ASP A 928 30.69 27.78 -45.08
C ASP A 928 29.93 26.78 -45.99
N GLY A 929 29.14 25.88 -45.40
CA GLY A 929 28.40 24.83 -46.08
C GLY A 929 29.16 23.52 -46.31
N SER A 930 30.42 23.42 -45.91
CA SER A 930 31.18 22.16 -45.95
C SER A 930 30.73 21.17 -44.86
N LEU A 931 30.91 19.87 -45.10
CA LEU A 931 30.58 18.81 -44.13
C LEU A 931 31.86 18.26 -43.48
N TYR A 932 31.81 18.00 -42.18
CA TYR A 932 32.87 17.33 -41.41
C TYR A 932 32.31 16.20 -40.54
N LEU A 933 33.08 15.12 -40.36
CA LEU A 933 32.70 14.02 -39.46
C LEU A 933 32.64 14.53 -38.01
N SER A 934 31.49 14.37 -37.36
CA SER A 934 31.29 14.80 -35.97
C SER A 934 31.03 13.66 -34.98
N GLY A 935 30.61 12.49 -35.46
CA GLY A 935 30.38 11.31 -34.63
C GLY A 935 30.10 10.08 -35.48
N ALA A 936 30.39 8.90 -34.93
CA ALA A 936 30.03 7.61 -35.53
C ALA A 936 29.69 6.62 -34.41
N TYR A 937 28.77 5.70 -34.67
CA TYR A 937 28.44 4.59 -33.79
C TYR A 937 28.22 3.31 -34.62
N THR A 938 29.02 2.29 -34.34
CA THR A 938 28.83 0.94 -34.87
C THR A 938 28.02 0.12 -33.86
N HIS A 939 26.96 -0.51 -34.32
CA HIS A 939 26.26 -1.55 -33.57
C HIS A 939 26.56 -2.90 -34.21
N GLU A 940 27.00 -3.87 -33.40
CA GLU A 940 27.18 -5.26 -33.83
C GLU A 940 26.22 -6.16 -33.01
N TYR A 941 25.54 -7.09 -33.68
CA TYR A 941 24.52 -7.92 -33.05
C TYR A 941 24.50 -9.34 -33.61
N PHE A 942 24.34 -10.34 -32.76
CA PHE A 942 24.31 -11.75 -33.18
C PHE A 942 22.95 -12.14 -33.79
N ILE A 943 22.90 -12.46 -35.08
CA ILE A 943 21.62 -12.81 -35.76
C ILE A 943 21.11 -14.16 -35.25
N ASN A 944 19.98 -14.14 -34.53
CA ASN A 944 19.35 -15.35 -34.01
C ASN A 944 18.30 -15.90 -35.00
N CYS A 945 18.22 -17.23 -35.09
CA CYS A 945 17.19 -17.95 -35.88
C CYS A 945 16.21 -18.74 -35.01
N GLY A 946 16.39 -18.78 -33.68
CA GLY A 946 15.40 -19.35 -32.77
C GLY A 946 14.20 -18.42 -32.54
N GLU A 947 13.21 -18.93 -31.81
CA GLU A 947 12.26 -18.07 -31.10
C GLU A 947 12.97 -17.56 -29.83
N GLY A 948 13.10 -16.24 -29.73
CA GLY A 948 13.88 -15.58 -28.69
C GLY A 948 13.00 -14.97 -27.61
N TRP A 949 13.57 -14.82 -26.41
CA TRP A 949 12.98 -14.16 -25.25
C TRP A 949 12.30 -12.83 -25.63
N PHE A 950 11.05 -12.68 -25.22
CA PHE A 950 10.16 -11.61 -25.70
C PHE A 950 10.42 -10.26 -25.02
N GLN A 951 10.74 -10.27 -23.73
CA GLN A 951 11.39 -9.16 -23.04
C GLN A 951 12.88 -9.50 -22.90
N TYR A 952 13.78 -8.58 -23.27
CA TYR A 952 15.22 -8.88 -23.29
C TYR A 952 16.07 -7.63 -23.05
N LYS A 953 16.96 -7.70 -22.06
CA LYS A 953 17.93 -6.65 -21.70
C LYS A 953 19.31 -7.03 -22.21
N SER A 954 20.07 -6.03 -22.62
CA SER A 954 21.40 -6.19 -23.23
C SER A 954 22.32 -5.03 -22.83
N VAL A 955 23.63 -5.28 -22.71
CA VAL A 955 24.65 -4.27 -22.38
C VAL A 955 25.77 -4.29 -23.44
N ASN A 956 26.35 -3.13 -23.76
CA ASN A 956 27.44 -3.01 -24.75
C ASN A 956 28.77 -3.67 -24.33
N LYS A 957 28.95 -3.99 -23.05
CA LYS A 957 30.22 -4.45 -22.47
C LYS A 957 29.95 -5.53 -21.39
N GLU A 958 29.97 -6.80 -21.76
CA GLU A 958 29.91 -7.91 -20.79
C GLU A 958 31.18 -8.02 -19.92
N TYR A 959 32.32 -7.55 -20.43
CA TYR A 959 33.62 -7.64 -19.78
C TYR A 959 34.42 -6.35 -19.98
N VAL A 960 34.99 -5.80 -18.91
CA VAL A 960 35.81 -4.57 -18.93
C VAL A 960 37.02 -4.76 -18.02
N ASP A 961 38.18 -4.17 -18.33
CA ASP A 961 39.31 -4.09 -17.40
C ASP A 961 39.47 -2.69 -16.80
N ASN A 962 40.16 -2.60 -15.65
CA ASN A 962 40.26 -1.33 -14.93
C ASN A 962 41.03 -0.22 -15.68
N ASN A 963 41.85 -0.56 -16.68
CA ASN A 963 42.48 0.46 -17.55
C ASN A 963 41.50 0.96 -18.62
N THR A 964 40.59 0.09 -19.04
CA THR A 964 39.51 0.38 -19.98
C THR A 964 38.46 1.29 -19.35
N ILE A 965 38.12 1.12 -18.06
CA ILE A 965 37.26 2.06 -17.32
C ILE A 965 37.83 3.50 -17.37
N ILE A 966 39.15 3.65 -17.17
CA ILE A 966 39.82 4.97 -17.21
C ILE A 966 39.78 5.61 -18.62
N ALA A 967 39.57 4.82 -19.68
CA ALA A 967 39.50 5.30 -21.07
C ALA A 967 38.07 5.48 -21.59
N ASP A 968 37.13 4.63 -21.18
CA ASP A 968 35.73 4.61 -21.59
C ASP A 968 34.88 3.82 -20.56
N ASN A 969 34.37 4.54 -19.55
CA ASN A 969 33.53 4.00 -18.47
C ASN A 969 32.02 3.92 -18.81
N GLU A 970 31.59 4.21 -20.05
CA GLU A 970 30.16 4.16 -20.39
C GLU A 970 29.67 2.73 -20.62
N LEU A 971 28.70 2.31 -19.80
CA LEU A 971 27.81 1.20 -20.14
C LEU A 971 26.61 1.76 -20.91
N ARG A 972 26.19 1.04 -21.95
CA ARG A 972 24.97 1.33 -22.71
C ARG A 972 24.06 0.12 -22.59
N TYR A 973 22.91 0.32 -21.96
CA TYR A 973 21.88 -0.68 -21.79
C TYR A 973 20.80 -0.50 -22.85
N MET A 974 20.20 -1.62 -23.27
CA MET A 974 19.09 -1.65 -24.18
C MET A 974 18.08 -2.71 -23.74
N ILE A 975 16.90 -2.22 -23.35
CA ILE A 975 15.71 -3.00 -23.02
C ILE A 975 14.91 -3.16 -24.32
N ARG A 976 14.54 -4.39 -24.67
CA ARG A 976 13.61 -4.72 -25.75
C ARG A 976 12.37 -5.34 -25.17
N PHE A 977 11.21 -4.97 -25.71
CA PHE A 977 9.92 -5.45 -25.25
C PHE A 977 9.02 -5.89 -26.41
N GLN A 978 8.11 -6.83 -26.14
CA GLN A 978 7.09 -7.32 -27.07
C GLN A 978 5.78 -7.57 -26.32
N ASN A 979 4.64 -7.09 -26.86
CA ASN A 979 3.31 -7.44 -26.38
C ASN A 979 3.04 -8.94 -26.61
N PRO A 980 2.86 -9.76 -25.55
CA PRO A 980 2.59 -11.19 -25.67
C PRO A 980 1.09 -11.52 -25.71
N GLY A 981 0.23 -10.58 -25.31
CA GLY A 981 -1.22 -10.78 -25.20
C GLY A 981 -1.96 -10.65 -26.53
N PRO A 982 -3.26 -11.00 -26.56
CA PRO A 982 -4.10 -10.91 -27.75
C PRO A 982 -4.62 -9.49 -28.03
N ASP A 983 -4.56 -8.59 -27.04
CA ASP A 983 -5.10 -7.23 -27.11
C ASP A 983 -3.99 -6.17 -27.22
N THR A 984 -4.30 -5.08 -27.91
CA THR A 984 -3.40 -3.94 -28.13
C THR A 984 -3.15 -3.20 -26.82
N VAL A 985 -1.89 -3.00 -26.47
CA VAL A 985 -1.47 -2.28 -25.26
C VAL A 985 -1.59 -0.78 -25.51
N ALA A 986 -2.28 -0.06 -24.63
CA ALA A 986 -2.42 1.39 -24.66
C ALA A 986 -1.14 2.05 -24.15
N ASP A 987 -0.64 1.63 -22.99
CA ASP A 987 0.45 2.25 -22.22
C ASP A 987 1.46 1.21 -21.69
N LEU A 988 2.71 1.62 -21.47
CA LEU A 988 3.79 0.71 -21.08
C LEU A 988 4.76 1.37 -20.11
N ARG A 989 4.98 0.76 -18.93
CA ARG A 989 6.01 1.16 -17.95
C ARG A 989 7.19 0.18 -17.96
N LEU A 990 8.40 0.70 -17.78
CA LEU A 990 9.64 -0.07 -17.62
C LEU A 990 10.36 0.39 -16.36
N TRP A 991 10.61 -0.51 -15.40
CA TRP A 991 11.39 -0.20 -14.20
C TRP A 991 12.78 -0.86 -14.28
N ASP A 992 13.83 -0.10 -13.97
CA ASP A 992 15.24 -0.47 -14.19
C ASP A 992 16.09 -0.09 -12.96
N ARG A 993 16.40 -1.07 -12.09
CA ARG A 993 17.11 -0.82 -10.83
C ARG A 993 18.63 -0.77 -11.06
N LEU A 994 19.21 0.42 -10.93
CA LEU A 994 20.62 0.67 -11.21
C LEU A 994 21.55 0.16 -10.10
N ASP A 995 22.61 -0.53 -10.51
CA ASP A 995 23.68 -0.98 -9.61
C ASP A 995 24.38 0.21 -8.90
N THR A 996 24.70 0.06 -7.62
CA THR A 996 25.35 1.10 -6.81
C THR A 996 26.80 1.40 -7.23
N ASN A 997 27.41 0.58 -8.09
CA ASN A 997 28.71 0.85 -8.74
C ASN A 997 28.59 1.85 -9.92
N LEU A 998 27.39 2.27 -10.29
CA LEU A 998 27.14 3.28 -11.31
C LEU A 998 27.07 4.69 -10.72
N ILE A 999 27.26 5.71 -11.56
CA ILE A 999 27.01 7.11 -11.23
C ILE A 999 25.62 7.46 -11.76
N TRP A 1000 24.60 7.43 -10.89
CA TRP A 1000 23.19 7.60 -11.30
C TRP A 1000 22.93 8.94 -12.00
N SER A 1001 23.46 10.05 -11.47
CA SER A 1001 23.49 11.38 -12.10
C SER A 1001 24.30 11.50 -13.42
N SER A 1002 24.87 10.40 -13.94
CA SER A 1002 25.46 10.32 -15.29
C SER A 1002 24.57 9.63 -16.33
N PHE A 1003 23.37 9.23 -15.92
CA PHE A 1003 22.33 8.68 -16.78
C PHE A 1003 22.04 9.60 -17.97
N ARG A 1004 21.74 9.00 -19.12
CA ARG A 1004 21.27 9.70 -20.33
C ARG A 1004 20.41 8.79 -21.18
N MET A 1005 19.31 9.32 -21.70
CA MET A 1005 18.54 8.61 -22.72
C MET A 1005 19.29 8.62 -24.07
N LEU A 1006 19.39 7.47 -24.73
CA LEU A 1006 20.06 7.32 -26.04
C LEU A 1006 19.05 7.12 -27.18
N GLY A 1007 17.90 6.51 -26.88
CA GLY A 1007 16.80 6.34 -27.83
C GLY A 1007 15.69 5.45 -27.31
N SER A 1008 14.47 5.72 -27.77
CA SER A 1008 13.29 4.86 -27.61
C SER A 1008 12.68 4.59 -28.99
N SER A 1009 11.87 3.54 -29.09
CA SER A 1009 11.01 3.27 -30.24
C SER A 1009 9.76 4.16 -30.31
N HIS A 1010 9.34 4.72 -29.16
CA HIS A 1010 8.11 5.49 -28.96
C HIS A 1010 8.38 6.71 -28.07
N PRO A 1011 7.44 7.67 -27.93
CA PRO A 1011 7.52 8.70 -26.88
C PRO A 1011 7.74 8.07 -25.49
N VAL A 1012 8.47 8.77 -24.63
CA VAL A 1012 8.89 8.26 -23.33
C VAL A 1012 9.14 9.41 -22.36
N ASN A 1013 8.56 9.31 -21.17
CA ASN A 1013 8.91 10.09 -19.99
C ASN A 1013 9.91 9.27 -19.17
N VAL A 1014 10.85 9.93 -18.49
CA VAL A 1014 11.87 9.24 -17.69
C VAL A 1014 11.98 9.90 -16.32
N PHE A 1015 11.91 9.07 -15.29
CA PHE A 1015 12.09 9.45 -13.89
C PHE A 1015 13.22 8.60 -13.31
N LEU A 1016 14.13 9.21 -12.56
CA LEU A 1016 15.17 8.53 -11.80
C LEU A 1016 14.99 8.92 -10.33
N ASP A 1017 14.74 7.94 -9.47
CA ASP A 1017 14.91 8.13 -8.04
C ASP A 1017 16.38 7.91 -7.66
N GLU A 1018 17.02 8.95 -7.12
CA GLU A 1018 18.40 8.87 -6.63
C GLU A 1018 18.52 8.33 -5.19
N ASN A 1019 17.41 8.01 -4.50
CA ASN A 1019 17.39 7.33 -3.21
C ASN A 1019 17.44 5.80 -3.40
N THR A 1020 16.50 5.20 -4.12
CA THR A 1020 16.45 3.74 -4.40
C THR A 1020 17.36 3.31 -5.56
N GLY A 1021 17.66 4.22 -6.50
CA GLY A 1021 18.37 3.93 -7.75
C GLY A 1021 17.49 3.34 -8.86
N ILE A 1022 16.16 3.45 -8.74
CA ILE A 1022 15.22 2.97 -9.77
C ILE A 1022 15.07 4.04 -10.87
N VAL A 1023 15.15 3.61 -12.12
CA VAL A 1023 14.72 4.41 -13.28
C VAL A 1023 13.39 3.86 -13.81
N GLU A 1024 12.37 4.71 -13.85
CA GLU A 1024 11.16 4.44 -14.65
C GLU A 1024 11.30 5.05 -16.05
N PHE A 1025 10.88 4.28 -17.05
CA PHE A 1025 10.51 4.78 -18.37
C PHE A 1025 9.01 4.55 -18.60
N TYR A 1026 8.21 5.61 -18.62
CA TYR A 1026 6.78 5.54 -18.93
C TYR A 1026 6.54 5.95 -20.39
N LEU A 1027 5.95 5.05 -21.17
CA LEU A 1027 5.67 5.19 -22.60
C LEU A 1027 4.15 5.29 -22.82
N PRO A 1028 3.55 6.49 -22.73
CA PRO A 1028 2.13 6.70 -23.00
C PRO A 1028 1.78 6.60 -24.49
N ASP A 1029 0.52 6.29 -24.80
CA ASP A 1029 -0.04 6.19 -26.16
C ASP A 1029 0.77 5.23 -27.07
N VAL A 1030 1.33 4.15 -26.51
CA VAL A 1030 2.21 3.22 -27.24
C VAL A 1030 1.45 2.42 -28.31
N HIS A 1031 0.16 2.16 -28.09
CA HIS A 1031 -0.76 1.46 -29.02
C HIS A 1031 -0.14 0.18 -29.63
N LEU A 1032 0.55 -0.63 -28.82
CA LEU A 1032 1.39 -1.73 -29.26
C LEU A 1032 0.54 -2.97 -29.59
N PRO A 1033 0.33 -3.33 -30.87
CA PRO A 1033 -0.61 -4.37 -31.27
C PRO A 1033 -0.15 -5.76 -30.82
N ASP A 1034 -1.05 -6.74 -30.91
CA ASP A 1034 -0.76 -8.12 -30.52
C ASP A 1034 0.26 -8.80 -31.45
N SER A 1035 1.04 -9.72 -30.87
CA SER A 1035 2.10 -10.43 -31.61
C SER A 1035 1.62 -11.56 -32.52
N MET A 1036 0.33 -11.93 -32.48
CA MET A 1036 -0.24 -12.94 -33.38
C MET A 1036 -0.66 -12.34 -34.72
N ASN A 1037 -1.29 -11.16 -34.71
CA ASN A 1037 -1.71 -10.44 -35.91
C ASN A 1037 -0.58 -9.58 -36.49
N ASN A 1038 0.28 -8.96 -35.66
CA ASN A 1038 1.37 -8.10 -36.15
C ASN A 1038 2.65 -8.12 -35.30
N LEU A 1039 3.33 -9.28 -35.29
CA LEU A 1039 4.64 -9.52 -34.65
C LEU A 1039 5.74 -8.46 -34.91
N ALA A 1040 5.66 -7.70 -36.01
CA ALA A 1040 6.64 -6.67 -36.34
C ALA A 1040 6.35 -5.34 -35.62
N ALA A 1041 5.08 -4.94 -35.52
CA ALA A 1041 4.67 -3.75 -34.79
C ALA A 1041 4.45 -4.01 -33.29
N SER A 1042 4.24 -5.25 -32.87
CA SER A 1042 4.06 -5.63 -31.47
C SER A 1042 5.32 -5.51 -30.60
N ARG A 1043 6.33 -4.73 -31.03
CA ARG A 1043 7.71 -4.72 -30.51
C ARG A 1043 8.27 -3.32 -30.41
N GLY A 1044 9.00 -3.04 -29.33
CA GLY A 1044 9.74 -1.79 -29.15
C GLY A 1044 11.03 -1.96 -28.36
N CYS A 1045 11.67 -0.84 -28.07
CA CYS A 1045 12.87 -0.79 -27.24
C CYS A 1045 13.09 0.57 -26.58
N VAL A 1046 13.85 0.54 -25.49
CA VAL A 1046 14.40 1.70 -24.76
C VAL A 1046 15.90 1.47 -24.60
N SER A 1047 16.70 2.53 -24.71
CA SER A 1047 18.15 2.45 -24.64
C SER A 1047 18.74 3.69 -23.97
N PHE A 1048 19.60 3.46 -22.98
CA PHE A 1048 20.20 4.50 -22.13
C PHE A 1048 21.68 4.24 -21.88
N GLY A 1049 22.42 5.29 -21.53
CA GLY A 1049 23.85 5.27 -21.23
C GLY A 1049 24.09 5.74 -19.80
N ILE A 1050 25.05 5.12 -19.11
CA ILE A 1050 25.42 5.47 -17.74
C ILE A 1050 26.90 5.16 -17.49
N GLN A 1051 27.56 5.94 -16.64
CA GLN A 1051 28.97 5.75 -16.31
C GLN A 1051 29.16 4.83 -15.09
N MET A 1052 30.12 3.92 -15.19
CA MET A 1052 30.69 3.23 -14.03
C MET A 1052 31.51 4.21 -13.17
N LYS A 1053 31.48 4.03 -11.85
CA LYS A 1053 32.39 4.72 -10.91
C LYS A 1053 33.85 4.40 -11.29
N PRO A 1054 34.75 5.41 -11.32
CA PRO A 1054 36.12 5.24 -11.81
C PRO A 1054 37.03 4.48 -10.83
N ASP A 1055 36.56 4.25 -9.61
CA ASP A 1055 37.27 3.70 -8.46
C ASP A 1055 36.63 2.41 -7.92
N ILE A 1056 35.91 1.65 -8.76
CA ILE A 1056 35.41 0.32 -8.41
C ILE A 1056 36.58 -0.56 -7.93
N VAL A 1057 36.53 -1.00 -6.67
CA VAL A 1057 37.51 -1.90 -6.03
C VAL A 1057 36.86 -3.25 -5.78
N PRO A 1058 37.53 -4.39 -6.08
CA PRO A 1058 36.99 -5.70 -5.76
C PRO A 1058 37.14 -5.99 -4.26
N ALA A 1059 36.17 -6.69 -3.68
CA ALA A 1059 36.19 -7.08 -2.26
C ALA A 1059 37.41 -7.95 -1.86
N SER A 1060 38.13 -8.53 -2.82
CA SER A 1060 39.39 -9.23 -2.61
C SER A 1060 40.37 -9.08 -3.78
N LEU A 1061 41.66 -9.32 -3.52
CA LEU A 1061 42.74 -9.33 -4.52
C LEU A 1061 42.64 -10.43 -5.60
N TYR A 1062 41.60 -11.28 -5.55
CA TYR A 1062 41.38 -12.38 -6.51
C TYR A 1062 39.93 -12.45 -7.03
N SER A 1063 39.09 -11.47 -6.71
CA SER A 1063 37.71 -11.38 -7.20
C SER A 1063 37.56 -10.30 -8.28
N HIS A 1064 36.54 -10.47 -9.11
CA HIS A 1064 36.06 -9.45 -10.04
C HIS A 1064 34.89 -8.73 -9.37
N THR A 1065 34.70 -7.43 -9.62
CA THR A 1065 33.40 -6.81 -9.34
C THR A 1065 32.45 -7.13 -10.49
N GLN A 1066 31.18 -7.37 -10.18
CA GLN A 1066 30.12 -7.57 -11.17
C GLN A 1066 29.13 -6.42 -11.01
N VAL A 1067 28.79 -5.78 -12.12
CA VAL A 1067 27.78 -4.71 -12.19
C VAL A 1067 26.57 -5.32 -12.87
N PHE A 1068 25.55 -5.69 -12.10
CA PHE A 1068 24.36 -6.40 -12.59
C PHE A 1068 23.21 -5.43 -12.83
N ASN A 1069 22.35 -5.75 -13.79
CA ASN A 1069 21.14 -4.96 -14.02
C ASN A 1069 20.03 -5.80 -14.70
N THR A 1070 18.80 -5.67 -14.21
CA THR A 1070 17.56 -6.32 -14.68
C THR A 1070 16.48 -5.24 -14.85
N ALA A 1071 15.54 -5.42 -15.78
CA ALA A 1071 14.38 -4.53 -15.92
C ALA A 1071 13.08 -5.32 -15.81
N ILE A 1072 11.99 -4.64 -15.45
CA ILE A 1072 10.63 -5.18 -15.39
C ILE A 1072 9.76 -4.42 -16.40
N VAL A 1073 8.89 -5.14 -17.12
CA VAL A 1073 8.02 -4.59 -18.16
C VAL A 1073 6.55 -4.77 -17.77
N TYR A 1074 5.80 -3.68 -17.68
CA TYR A 1074 4.37 -3.64 -17.46
C TYR A 1074 3.66 -3.23 -18.77
N PHE A 1075 2.58 -3.92 -19.14
CA PHE A 1075 1.87 -3.75 -20.41
C PHE A 1075 0.39 -3.50 -20.12
N ASP A 1076 -0.06 -2.26 -20.12
CA ASP A 1076 -1.26 -1.89 -19.35
C ASP A 1076 -1.14 -2.44 -17.90
N ASP A 1077 -2.27 -2.69 -17.24
CA ASP A 1077 -2.35 -3.23 -15.89
C ASP A 1077 -2.27 -4.77 -15.88
N ARG A 1078 -1.27 -5.31 -16.58
CA ARG A 1078 -0.99 -6.75 -16.69
C ARG A 1078 0.27 -7.10 -15.89
N LEU A 1079 0.28 -8.30 -15.29
CA LEU A 1079 1.37 -8.82 -14.47
C LEU A 1079 2.78 -8.51 -15.01
N PRO A 1080 3.70 -8.03 -14.16
CA PRO A 1080 5.05 -7.64 -14.56
C PRO A 1080 5.82 -8.77 -15.25
N VAL A 1081 6.44 -8.47 -16.39
CA VAL A 1081 7.27 -9.41 -17.12
C VAL A 1081 8.75 -8.99 -17.03
N PRO A 1082 9.57 -9.65 -16.16
CA PRO A 1082 10.98 -9.31 -16.04
C PRO A 1082 11.77 -9.66 -17.30
N THR A 1083 12.80 -8.88 -17.59
CA THR A 1083 13.84 -9.24 -18.56
C THR A 1083 14.77 -10.31 -17.98
N ASN A 1084 15.67 -10.85 -18.81
CA ASN A 1084 16.89 -11.42 -18.27
C ASN A 1084 17.70 -10.36 -17.50
N GLU A 1085 18.47 -10.82 -16.52
CA GLU A 1085 19.61 -10.09 -15.97
C GLU A 1085 20.70 -9.91 -17.04
N VAL A 1086 21.44 -8.82 -16.96
CA VAL A 1086 22.72 -8.62 -17.66
C VAL A 1086 23.79 -8.17 -16.67
N GLY A 1087 25.04 -8.62 -16.88
CA GLY A 1087 26.16 -8.27 -16.02
C GLY A 1087 27.37 -7.78 -16.80
N THR A 1088 28.03 -6.73 -16.29
CA THR A 1088 29.39 -6.37 -16.69
C THR A 1088 30.38 -6.88 -15.64
N ILE A 1089 31.32 -7.73 -16.05
CA ILE A 1089 32.38 -8.25 -15.16
C ILE A 1089 33.63 -7.37 -15.29
N VAL A 1090 34.05 -6.78 -14.17
CA VAL A 1090 35.21 -5.88 -14.08
C VAL A 1090 36.48 -6.65 -13.67
N TYR A 1091 37.43 -6.73 -14.58
CA TYR A 1091 38.74 -7.34 -14.37
C TYR A 1091 39.76 -6.36 -13.81
N HIS A 1092 40.13 -6.56 -12.54
CA HIS A 1092 41.23 -5.86 -11.91
C HIS A 1092 42.56 -6.52 -12.29
N THR A 1093 43.16 -6.04 -13.37
CA THR A 1093 44.45 -6.54 -13.85
C THR A 1093 45.57 -6.17 -12.87
N VAL A 1094 45.93 -7.10 -11.98
CA VAL A 1094 47.09 -6.98 -11.05
C VAL A 1094 48.45 -7.11 -11.78
N GLY A 1095 48.52 -6.57 -12.98
CA GLY A 1095 49.75 -6.38 -13.73
C GLY A 1095 50.33 -5.01 -13.42
N LEU A 1096 51.57 -4.96 -12.93
CA LEU A 1096 52.39 -3.76 -13.08
C LEU A 1096 52.40 -3.39 -14.57
N SER A 1097 51.81 -2.24 -14.91
CA SER A 1097 51.77 -1.70 -16.26
C SER A 1097 53.15 -1.81 -16.90
N GLY A 1098 53.22 -2.37 -18.11
CA GLY A 1098 54.48 -2.56 -18.83
C GLY A 1098 55.15 -1.23 -19.14
N ALA A 1099 55.93 -0.70 -18.19
CA ALA A 1099 56.70 0.52 -18.38
C ALA A 1099 57.59 0.34 -19.62
N PRO A 1100 57.55 1.29 -20.59
CA PRO A 1100 58.21 1.09 -21.87
C PRO A 1100 59.69 0.80 -21.68
N GLU A 1101 60.23 -0.18 -22.42
CA GLU A 1101 61.64 -0.58 -22.34
C GLU A 1101 62.57 0.50 -22.91
N LEU A 1102 62.78 1.57 -22.13
CA LEU A 1102 63.72 2.64 -22.46
C LEU A 1102 65.18 2.15 -22.39
N TYR A 1103 65.43 1.03 -21.70
CA TYR A 1103 66.74 0.37 -21.59
C TYR A 1103 66.58 -1.16 -21.51
N PRO A 1104 67.01 -1.95 -22.53
CA PRO A 1104 67.09 -3.40 -22.38
C PRO A 1104 68.17 -3.78 -21.36
N LEU A 1105 67.79 -4.53 -20.33
CA LEU A 1105 68.69 -4.94 -19.23
C LEU A 1105 69.28 -6.34 -19.50
N ALA A 1106 70.59 -6.43 -19.67
CA ALA A 1106 71.28 -7.71 -19.72
C ALA A 1106 71.61 -8.18 -18.29
N ILE A 1107 71.15 -9.38 -17.90
CA ILE A 1107 71.33 -9.93 -16.56
C ILE A 1107 71.92 -11.33 -16.57
N PHE A 1108 73.01 -11.55 -15.81
CA PHE A 1108 73.71 -12.85 -15.81
C PHE A 1108 74.53 -13.13 -14.53
N PRO A 1109 74.61 -14.39 -14.07
CA PRO A 1109 73.86 -15.55 -14.58
C PRO A 1109 72.36 -15.46 -14.22
N ASN A 1110 71.52 -15.99 -15.10
CA ASN A 1110 70.08 -16.15 -14.89
C ASN A 1110 69.68 -17.52 -15.46
N PRO A 1111 69.29 -18.52 -14.64
CA PRO A 1111 69.15 -18.46 -13.18
C PRO A 1111 70.44 -18.13 -12.42
N THR A 1112 70.31 -17.60 -11.20
CA THR A 1112 71.41 -17.30 -10.27
C THR A 1112 71.34 -18.18 -9.02
N SER A 1113 72.50 -18.51 -8.45
CA SER A 1113 72.61 -19.09 -7.10
C SER A 1113 72.67 -18.05 -5.97
N GLY A 1114 72.75 -16.74 -6.29
CA GLY A 1114 72.82 -15.67 -5.29
C GLY A 1114 73.62 -14.41 -5.68
N VAL A 1115 74.20 -14.35 -6.87
CA VAL A 1115 74.88 -13.14 -7.38
C VAL A 1115 74.44 -12.88 -8.82
N ILE A 1116 74.01 -11.66 -9.10
CA ILE A 1116 73.54 -11.23 -10.43
C ILE A 1116 74.39 -10.05 -10.88
N ASN A 1117 74.89 -10.08 -12.11
CA ASN A 1117 75.42 -8.89 -12.76
C ASN A 1117 74.34 -8.31 -13.65
N VAL A 1118 74.10 -7.02 -13.51
CA VAL A 1118 73.15 -6.24 -14.31
C VAL A 1118 73.95 -5.25 -15.14
N GLU A 1119 73.76 -5.29 -16.45
CA GLU A 1119 74.47 -4.46 -17.41
C GLU A 1119 73.49 -3.54 -18.15
N LEU A 1120 73.74 -2.25 -18.00
CA LEU A 1120 72.98 -1.14 -18.55
C LEU A 1120 73.52 -0.77 -19.94
N PRO A 1121 72.66 -0.40 -20.91
CA PRO A 1121 73.10 0.06 -22.23
C PRO A 1121 73.97 1.33 -22.21
N GLN A 1122 73.90 2.11 -21.12
CA GLN A 1122 74.69 3.33 -20.88
C GLN A 1122 75.05 3.44 -19.40
N ALA A 1123 76.10 4.21 -19.08
CA ALA A 1123 76.57 4.39 -17.72
C ALA A 1123 75.49 5.01 -16.80
N ALA A 1124 75.37 4.51 -15.57
CA ALA A 1124 74.35 4.95 -14.62
C ALA A 1124 74.49 6.44 -14.27
N LYS A 1125 73.37 7.16 -14.32
CA LYS A 1125 73.26 8.56 -13.89
C LYS A 1125 73.08 8.66 -12.36
N PRO A 1126 73.39 9.82 -11.74
CA PRO A 1126 73.10 10.04 -10.32
C PRO A 1126 71.62 9.81 -10.00
N GLY A 1127 71.32 9.19 -8.85
CA GLY A 1127 69.96 8.99 -8.35
C GLY A 1127 69.27 7.70 -8.78
N LEU A 1128 69.85 6.91 -9.71
CA LEU A 1128 69.25 5.65 -10.12
C LEU A 1128 69.31 4.57 -9.02
N LEU A 1129 68.18 3.91 -8.80
CA LEU A 1129 68.00 2.78 -7.90
C LEU A 1129 67.76 1.51 -8.70
N LEU A 1130 68.23 0.38 -8.19
CA LEU A 1130 67.86 -0.97 -8.61
C LEU A 1130 67.02 -1.61 -7.51
N ARG A 1131 65.85 -2.12 -7.89
CA ARG A 1131 64.91 -2.82 -7.00
C ARG A 1131 64.77 -4.27 -7.46
N ILE A 1132 64.67 -5.18 -6.51
CA ILE A 1132 64.15 -6.53 -6.73
C ILE A 1132 62.80 -6.62 -6.03
N ALA A 1133 61.79 -7.11 -6.72
CA ALA A 1133 60.46 -7.34 -6.18
C ALA A 1133 60.04 -8.81 -6.34
N ASP A 1134 59.21 -9.29 -5.41
CA ASP A 1134 58.56 -10.60 -5.53
C ASP A 1134 57.42 -10.58 -6.56
N LEU A 1135 56.76 -11.73 -6.75
CA LEU A 1135 55.65 -11.85 -7.70
C LEU A 1135 54.40 -11.04 -7.32
N ALA A 1136 54.30 -10.55 -6.08
CA ALA A 1136 53.25 -9.66 -5.61
C ALA A 1136 53.69 -8.17 -5.66
N GLY A 1137 54.79 -7.86 -6.35
CA GLY A 1137 55.29 -6.49 -6.52
C GLY A 1137 55.97 -5.89 -5.29
N ARG A 1138 56.11 -6.64 -4.19
CA ARG A 1138 56.72 -6.14 -2.94
C ARG A 1138 58.24 -6.07 -3.11
N VAL A 1139 58.83 -4.90 -2.86
CA VAL A 1139 60.28 -4.72 -2.97
C VAL A 1139 60.99 -5.48 -1.85
N VAL A 1140 61.71 -6.54 -2.22
CA VAL A 1140 62.47 -7.41 -1.29
C VAL A 1140 63.94 -7.01 -1.17
N LEU A 1141 64.47 -6.21 -2.11
CA LEU A 1141 65.82 -5.64 -2.05
C LEU A 1141 65.89 -4.33 -2.86
N GLU A 1142 66.57 -3.31 -2.34
CA GLU A 1142 66.89 -2.08 -3.07
C GLU A 1142 68.40 -1.78 -2.96
N THR A 1143 68.99 -1.20 -4.00
CA THR A 1143 70.41 -0.80 -4.03
C THR A 1143 70.61 0.40 -4.97
N LYS A 1144 71.47 1.35 -4.60
CA LYS A 1144 71.85 2.49 -5.46
C LYS A 1144 72.87 2.04 -6.51
N LEU A 1145 72.66 2.46 -7.76
CA LEU A 1145 73.57 2.14 -8.86
C LEU A 1145 74.79 3.07 -8.85
N GLU A 1146 75.98 2.51 -9.09
CA GLU A 1146 77.23 3.26 -9.07
C GLU A 1146 77.32 4.25 -10.25
N THR A 1147 77.26 5.55 -9.95
CA THR A 1147 77.27 6.59 -10.99
C THR A 1147 78.52 6.49 -11.87
N GLY A 1148 78.34 6.37 -13.17
CA GLY A 1148 79.42 6.21 -14.15
C GLY A 1148 79.75 4.77 -14.56
N SER A 1149 79.22 3.74 -13.89
CA SER A 1149 79.38 2.34 -14.32
C SER A 1149 78.23 1.86 -15.21
N THR A 1150 78.53 1.03 -16.21
CA THR A 1150 77.54 0.27 -16.99
C THR A 1150 77.18 -1.07 -16.34
N ARG A 1151 78.06 -1.67 -15.54
CA ARG A 1151 77.85 -3.00 -14.94
C ARG A 1151 77.83 -2.91 -13.41
N HIS A 1152 76.83 -3.56 -12.81
CA HIS A 1152 76.53 -3.52 -11.38
C HIS A 1152 76.30 -4.93 -10.86
N THR A 1153 76.85 -5.28 -9.69
CA THR A 1153 76.70 -6.62 -9.11
C THR A 1153 75.77 -6.58 -7.91
N VAL A 1154 74.66 -7.34 -7.97
CA VAL A 1154 73.62 -7.41 -6.95
C VAL A 1154 73.73 -8.73 -6.19
N GLN A 1155 73.73 -8.65 -4.86
CA GLN A 1155 73.77 -9.80 -3.97
C GLN A 1155 72.34 -10.27 -3.70
N ALA A 1156 71.93 -11.35 -4.36
CA ALA A 1156 70.61 -11.98 -4.25
C ALA A 1156 70.61 -13.24 -3.36
N GLY A 1157 71.73 -13.57 -2.71
CA GLY A 1157 71.92 -14.81 -1.94
C GLY A 1157 71.04 -14.96 -0.70
N SER A 1158 70.50 -13.85 -0.18
CA SER A 1158 69.52 -13.83 0.93
C SER A 1158 68.07 -14.02 0.48
N LEU A 1159 67.79 -14.02 -0.82
CA LEU A 1159 66.44 -14.25 -1.35
C LEU A 1159 66.13 -15.75 -1.41
N PRO A 1160 64.93 -16.19 -0.98
CA PRO A 1160 64.44 -17.54 -1.21
C PRO A 1160 64.45 -17.93 -2.69
N ASN A 1161 64.49 -19.22 -2.99
CA ASN A 1161 64.43 -19.70 -4.37
C ASN A 1161 63.05 -19.43 -4.99
N GLY A 1162 63.04 -18.87 -6.21
CA GLY A 1162 61.83 -18.36 -6.83
C GLY A 1162 62.10 -17.46 -8.04
N LEU A 1163 61.02 -16.96 -8.67
CA LEU A 1163 61.05 -15.99 -9.76
C LEU A 1163 60.84 -14.58 -9.20
N TYR A 1164 61.68 -13.63 -9.62
CA TYR A 1164 61.67 -12.25 -9.15
C TYR A 1164 61.70 -11.26 -10.31
N TYR A 1165 61.14 -10.07 -10.08
CA TYR A 1165 61.30 -8.91 -10.94
C TYR A 1165 62.52 -8.10 -10.52
N LEU A 1166 63.29 -7.59 -11.48
CA LEU A 1166 64.37 -6.64 -11.26
C LEU A 1166 64.08 -5.37 -12.06
N GLN A 1167 64.00 -4.24 -11.37
CA GLN A 1167 63.62 -2.94 -11.91
C GLN A 1167 64.76 -1.93 -11.73
N VAL A 1168 64.91 -1.02 -12.68
CA VAL A 1168 65.71 0.20 -12.52
C VAL A 1168 64.76 1.38 -12.42
N THR A 1169 64.92 2.23 -11.40
CA THR A 1169 64.00 3.35 -11.10
C THR A 1169 64.75 4.66 -10.86
N ASN A 1170 64.05 5.78 -11.03
CA ASN A 1170 64.54 7.12 -10.73
C ASN A 1170 63.42 7.95 -10.11
N GLY A 1171 63.62 8.47 -8.90
CA GLY A 1171 62.60 9.28 -8.21
C GLY A 1171 61.26 8.57 -7.94
N GLY A 1172 61.21 7.23 -8.04
CA GLY A 1172 60.00 6.41 -7.97
C GLY A 1172 59.55 5.85 -9.33
N THR A 1173 59.81 6.54 -10.44
CA THR A 1173 59.45 6.08 -11.79
C THR A 1173 60.29 4.88 -12.23
N VAL A 1174 59.65 3.81 -12.73
CA VAL A 1174 60.32 2.65 -13.31
C VAL A 1174 60.78 2.98 -14.74
N LEU A 1175 62.06 2.72 -15.05
CA LEU A 1175 62.69 3.02 -16.34
C LEU A 1175 63.02 1.77 -17.17
N ALA A 1176 63.12 0.61 -16.52
CA ALA A 1176 63.30 -0.70 -17.15
C ALA A 1176 62.96 -1.81 -16.15
N THR A 1177 62.46 -2.95 -16.65
CA THR A 1177 62.12 -4.14 -15.85
C THR A 1177 62.62 -5.40 -16.55
N THR A 1178 63.09 -6.39 -15.80
CA THR A 1178 63.43 -7.73 -16.30
C THR A 1178 63.11 -8.80 -15.25
N LYS A 1179 63.20 -10.09 -15.61
CA LYS A 1179 62.82 -11.24 -14.75
C LYS A 1179 64.01 -12.18 -14.52
N PHE A 1180 64.27 -12.58 -13.28
CA PHE A 1180 65.32 -13.57 -12.96
C PHE A 1180 64.85 -14.67 -12.01
N ILE A 1181 65.49 -15.83 -12.10
CA ILE A 1181 65.22 -16.99 -11.24
C ILE A 1181 66.36 -17.17 -10.24
N LYS A 1182 66.03 -17.27 -8.95
CA LYS A 1182 66.94 -17.65 -7.87
C LYS A 1182 66.83 -19.16 -7.60
N GLN A 1183 67.96 -19.85 -7.59
CA GLN A 1183 68.14 -21.30 -7.33
C GLN A 1183 69.13 -21.54 -6.19
#